data_AF-A0A1C5A6G0-F1
#
_entry.id   AF-A0A1C5A6G0-F1
#
_cell.length_a   1.000
_cell.length_b   1.000
_cell.length_c   1.000
_cell.angle_alpha   90.00
_cell.angle_beta   90.00
_cell.angle_gamma   90.00
#
_symmetry.space_group_name_H-M   'P 1'
#
loop_
_entity.id
_entity.type
_entity.pdbx_description
1 polymer ?
#
loop_
_entity_poly.entity_id
_entity_poly.type
_entity_poly.pdbx_seq_one_letter_code
_entity_poly.pdbx_strand_id
1 'polypeptide(L)'
;MSRAPSWLERLRSLPRRAWLVLGVVGLTLCSVALVGWPSPKPGTPDAAWSAPESRRSQPPAIPVDGTSCAANVGAMADFTPVAAVDLPTRANWRNRTPQYAFDRTGAVAGGFDRVGYCLELNGPAGPQWVWTAMTAFTTDAHQLGPPTRPGQIVRQRVNDLEVASNVEGLTSGTGLAGYLEMWPNNYGTGSSGQISGAYADRYDADDDVSPALGYGSFQVHLVGATRPSTTPPVTVLAVNGFTSANAPLSIGIGSAPAGHPDWTFAGNAGSYTQRRLTVYARPSVLTVQRHPADRQLYPRDGNNGATVAVSGTVTDARVSAVQLKVTSGADGWEYSAPAAAGKDFSFRHRINAALREYRFELRVLGDGVDRRVRLWEGVVAGDVYVVQGQSNAVAAMHRGSSAAEESPYIRSYGSSTADRTLAATARGWNYAVGDAGRQAGSVGQWGIRMAHRIMDTYQVPVAVLNGAENGRPIGFFQRVATRPDDLGTNYGRLRQRLVGAGVIRDVRGVFWYQGESDNDDAAAHVAGFTALLRNWRAEIGDSDTRYYVFQVRTSPCGVSTTARLREAQRRMADTLGVTLLSTNGLSGHQGCHYAWEQGYRELGDRVFAVVARDLYGGPGEGVAPPNPRSASYSPAGRTEIVIQLRADDPLTVEPGVAADFRIEGSKVTVVGVAYRDGGQLVLTLSGPADGASGVSYLSHAGAGPWIVNAVGTGLLTFQALPIGPDRPTGP
;
A
#
# COMPACT_ATOMS: atom_id res chain seq x y z
N MET A 1 42.96 39.82 -6.33
CA MET A 1 42.47 40.48 -7.56
C MET A 1 40.99 40.19 -7.71
N SER A 2 40.23 41.20 -8.09
CA SER A 2 38.88 41.51 -7.62
C SER A 2 37.74 41.15 -8.59
N ARG A 3 36.67 40.58 -8.01
CA ARG A 3 35.22 40.78 -8.26
C ARG A 3 34.64 40.67 -9.68
N ALA A 4 33.65 39.78 -9.81
CA ALA A 4 32.52 39.87 -10.76
C ALA A 4 31.62 41.11 -10.44
N PRO A 5 30.65 41.57 -11.28
CA PRO A 5 29.37 40.84 -11.45
C PRO A 5 28.56 41.14 -12.76
N SER A 6 27.26 40.84 -12.68
CA SER A 6 26.23 40.41 -13.63
C SER A 6 25.28 41.47 -14.22
N TRP A 7 24.41 40.99 -15.13
CA TRP A 7 22.95 41.26 -15.29
C TRP A 7 22.39 42.54 -14.64
N LEU A 8 22.20 43.61 -15.43
CA LEU A 8 21.07 44.57 -15.43
C LEU A 8 21.40 45.86 -16.20
N GLU A 9 21.23 45.86 -17.52
CA GLU A 9 20.94 47.06 -18.33
C GLU A 9 20.19 46.57 -19.58
N ARG A 10 19.03 47.05 -20.04
CA ARG A 10 18.13 48.13 -19.66
C ARG A 10 16.73 47.79 -20.22
N LEU A 11 15.73 48.34 -19.55
CA LEU A 11 14.29 48.24 -19.78
C LEU A 11 13.74 49.30 -20.77
N ARG A 12 12.53 49.04 -21.29
CA ARG A 12 11.47 49.94 -21.86
C ARG A 12 11.58 50.25 -23.37
N SER A 13 10.50 50.26 -24.17
CA SER A 13 9.12 50.74 -23.91
C SER A 13 8.02 50.09 -24.80
N LEU A 14 6.82 49.94 -24.20
CA LEU A 14 5.48 49.73 -24.79
C LEU A 14 4.98 51.03 -25.51
N PRO A 15 3.86 51.09 -26.31
CA PRO A 15 2.57 50.40 -26.09
C PRO A 15 1.67 50.03 -27.32
N ARG A 16 0.56 49.35 -26.98
CA ARG A 16 -0.64 49.01 -27.78
C ARG A 16 -1.53 50.21 -28.13
N ARG A 17 -2.31 50.08 -29.23
CA ARG A 17 -3.72 50.53 -29.53
C ARG A 17 -3.83 50.72 -31.07
N ALA A 18 -4.94 50.61 -31.81
CA ALA A 18 -6.34 50.21 -31.64
C ALA A 18 -7.07 50.45 -33.00
N TRP A 19 -7.99 49.56 -33.41
CA TRP A 19 -9.27 49.80 -34.13
C TRP A 19 -9.41 50.21 -35.63
N LEU A 20 -10.49 49.64 -36.23
CA LEU A 20 -11.36 49.98 -37.41
C LEU A 20 -10.88 49.61 -38.84
N VAL A 21 -11.50 48.63 -39.56
CA VAL A 21 -12.85 48.53 -40.21
C VAL A 21 -12.93 49.21 -41.59
N LEU A 22 -13.16 48.44 -42.68
CA LEU A 22 -14.32 48.50 -43.62
C LEU A 22 -14.07 47.79 -44.98
N GLY A 23 -15.12 47.07 -45.44
CA GLY A 23 -15.53 46.97 -46.85
C GLY A 23 -15.22 45.66 -47.59
N VAL A 24 -16.09 45.02 -48.39
CA VAL A 24 -17.55 45.02 -48.67
C VAL A 24 -17.77 43.92 -49.75
N VAL A 25 -18.82 43.11 -49.59
CA VAL A 25 -19.76 42.49 -50.56
C VAL A 25 -19.28 41.86 -51.88
N GLY A 26 -19.79 40.64 -52.16
CA GLY A 26 -19.93 40.07 -53.50
C GLY A 26 -20.74 38.77 -53.51
N LEU A 27 -22.07 38.88 -53.58
CA LEU A 27 -23.06 37.81 -53.68
C LEU A 27 -23.32 37.50 -55.17
N THR A 28 -23.48 36.22 -55.56
CA THR A 28 -24.27 35.87 -56.75
C THR A 28 -24.80 34.43 -56.69
N LEU A 29 -26.13 34.33 -56.83
CA LEU A 29 -26.97 33.14 -56.98
C LEU A 29 -27.09 32.73 -58.44
N CYS A 30 -27.34 31.43 -58.69
CA CYS A 30 -28.36 30.83 -59.59
C CYS A 30 -27.95 29.38 -59.93
N SER A 31 -28.77 28.40 -60.30
CA SER A 31 -30.19 28.02 -60.13
C SER A 31 -30.35 26.71 -60.93
N VAL A 32 -30.97 25.70 -60.31
CA VAL A 32 -31.95 24.71 -60.85
C VAL A 32 -31.64 23.92 -62.16
N ALA A 33 -31.74 22.58 -62.06
CA ALA A 33 -32.48 21.74 -63.03
C ALA A 33 -32.94 20.41 -62.39
N LEU A 34 -34.26 20.21 -62.36
CA LEU A 34 -35.01 19.00 -62.00
C LEU A 34 -35.78 18.56 -63.25
N VAL A 35 -35.56 17.35 -63.76
CA VAL A 35 -36.46 16.56 -64.63
C VAL A 35 -35.93 15.11 -64.58
N GLY A 36 -36.65 14.00 -64.48
CA GLY A 36 -38.07 13.63 -64.47
C GLY A 36 -38.12 12.11 -64.66
N TRP A 37 -39.06 11.42 -64.02
CA TRP A 37 -39.31 9.97 -64.23
C TRP A 37 -39.98 9.70 -65.58
N PRO A 38 -39.86 8.47 -66.11
CA PRO A 38 -41.05 7.60 -66.15
C PRO A 38 -40.80 6.08 -65.98
N SER A 39 -41.81 5.40 -65.44
CA SER A 39 -42.19 3.99 -65.72
C SER A 39 -43.55 4.01 -66.44
N PRO A 40 -44.21 2.92 -66.91
CA PRO A 40 -43.90 1.47 -66.87
C PRO A 40 -44.21 0.69 -68.20
N LYS A 41 -43.97 -0.63 -68.26
CA LYS A 41 -44.88 -1.69 -68.81
C LYS A 41 -44.24 -3.11 -68.78
N PRO A 42 -45.04 -4.21 -68.93
CA PRO A 42 -44.94 -5.44 -68.13
C PRO A 42 -44.53 -6.71 -68.91
N GLY A 43 -44.19 -7.76 -68.17
CA GLY A 43 -44.09 -9.13 -68.68
C GLY A 43 -44.28 -10.16 -67.57
N THR A 44 -45.32 -10.99 -67.67
CA THR A 44 -45.55 -12.26 -66.96
C THR A 44 -44.61 -13.35 -67.53
N PRO A 45 -44.24 -14.41 -66.76
CA PRO A 45 -45.11 -15.59 -66.63
C PRO A 45 -45.04 -16.40 -65.31
N ASP A 46 -46.16 -17.05 -65.05
CA ASP A 46 -46.39 -18.41 -64.57
C ASP A 46 -45.81 -18.97 -63.25
N ALA A 47 -46.75 -19.59 -62.55
CA ALA A 47 -46.65 -20.27 -61.28
C ALA A 47 -45.97 -21.64 -61.39
N ALA A 48 -45.21 -22.00 -60.35
CA ALA A 48 -45.22 -23.34 -59.78
C ALA A 48 -44.81 -23.26 -58.31
N TRP A 49 -45.77 -23.52 -57.43
CA TRP A 49 -45.55 -23.67 -56.00
C TRP A 49 -44.71 -24.93 -55.73
N SER A 50 -43.59 -24.77 -55.02
CA SER A 50 -42.86 -25.85 -54.36
C SER A 50 -42.55 -25.39 -52.94
N ALA A 51 -43.10 -26.10 -51.95
CA ALA A 51 -42.95 -25.79 -50.54
C ALA A 51 -41.48 -25.88 -50.09
N PRO A 52 -40.95 -24.93 -49.31
CA PRO A 52 -39.64 -25.09 -48.71
C PRO A 52 -39.71 -26.04 -47.51
N GLU A 53 -38.80 -27.01 -47.51
CA GLU A 53 -38.52 -27.94 -46.42
C GLU A 53 -38.44 -27.24 -45.07
N SER A 54 -38.98 -27.91 -44.06
CA SER A 54 -38.98 -27.49 -42.66
C SER A 54 -37.58 -27.12 -42.18
N ARG A 55 -37.33 -25.82 -41.99
CA ARG A 55 -36.27 -25.38 -41.07
C ARG A 55 -36.63 -25.96 -39.71
N ARG A 56 -35.75 -26.83 -39.19
CA ARG A 56 -35.74 -27.18 -37.77
C ARG A 56 -35.83 -25.87 -36.99
N SER A 57 -36.86 -25.73 -36.17
CA SER A 57 -37.01 -24.62 -35.25
C SER A 57 -35.73 -24.55 -34.40
N GLN A 58 -34.98 -23.46 -34.56
CA GLN A 58 -34.06 -23.04 -33.50
C GLN A 58 -34.90 -22.92 -32.23
N PRO A 59 -34.47 -23.49 -31.09
CA PRO A 59 -35.12 -23.18 -29.83
C PRO A 59 -35.07 -21.66 -29.63
N PRO A 60 -36.13 -21.05 -29.07
CA PRO A 60 -36.22 -19.61 -28.94
C PRO A 60 -35.01 -19.09 -28.17
N ALA A 61 -34.31 -18.12 -28.75
CA ALA A 61 -33.29 -17.36 -28.03
C ALA A 61 -34.00 -16.63 -26.88
N ILE A 62 -33.82 -17.13 -25.65
CA ILE A 62 -34.17 -16.38 -24.44
C ILE A 62 -33.48 -15.01 -24.59
N PRO A 63 -34.20 -13.87 -24.42
CA PRO A 63 -33.56 -12.56 -24.39
C PRO A 63 -32.40 -12.62 -23.40
N VAL A 64 -31.19 -12.32 -23.85
CA VAL A 64 -29.99 -12.47 -23.01
C VAL A 64 -30.00 -11.50 -21.81
N ASP A 65 -30.89 -10.49 -21.86
CA ASP A 65 -31.21 -9.55 -20.79
C ASP A 65 -32.45 -9.92 -19.95
N GLY A 66 -33.01 -11.14 -20.08
CA GLY A 66 -34.22 -11.57 -19.35
C GLY A 66 -34.06 -11.85 -17.86
N THR A 67 -33.05 -11.27 -17.19
CA THR A 67 -32.79 -11.50 -15.76
C THR A 67 -33.72 -10.67 -14.87
N SER A 68 -33.97 -11.15 -13.66
CA SER A 68 -34.71 -10.41 -12.64
C SER A 68 -34.03 -9.06 -12.33
N CYS A 69 -32.70 -8.99 -12.37
CA CYS A 69 -31.98 -7.72 -12.18
C CYS A 69 -32.30 -6.73 -13.31
N ALA A 70 -32.20 -7.15 -14.58
CA ALA A 70 -32.45 -6.28 -15.73
C ALA A 70 -33.90 -5.78 -15.77
N ALA A 71 -34.86 -6.56 -15.27
CA ALA A 71 -36.26 -6.15 -15.14
C ALA A 71 -36.50 -5.11 -14.03
N ASN A 72 -35.62 -5.03 -13.02
CA ASN A 72 -35.84 -4.23 -11.81
C ASN A 72 -34.82 -3.09 -11.63
N VAL A 73 -33.72 -3.06 -12.39
CA VAL A 73 -32.65 -2.08 -12.24
C VAL A 73 -32.41 -1.31 -13.54
N GLY A 74 -33.02 -0.13 -13.66
CA GLY A 74 -32.90 0.70 -14.87
C GLY A 74 -31.47 1.15 -15.20
N ALA A 75 -30.59 1.27 -14.20
CA ALA A 75 -29.18 1.63 -14.39
C ALA A 75 -28.37 0.56 -15.15
N MET A 76 -28.90 -0.66 -15.30
CA MET A 76 -28.28 -1.73 -16.08
C MET A 76 -28.33 -1.48 -17.60
N ALA A 77 -29.12 -0.52 -18.09
CA ALA A 77 -29.34 -0.30 -19.52
C ALA A 77 -28.04 -0.05 -20.33
N ASP A 78 -27.00 0.49 -19.69
CA ASP A 78 -25.69 0.74 -20.31
C ASP A 78 -24.77 -0.49 -20.31
N PHE A 79 -25.11 -1.54 -19.58
CA PHE A 79 -24.29 -2.73 -19.42
C PHE A 79 -24.63 -3.78 -20.49
N THR A 80 -23.61 -4.48 -20.96
CA THR A 80 -23.75 -5.62 -21.87
C THR A 80 -23.57 -6.92 -21.09
N PRO A 81 -24.48 -7.91 -21.18
CA PRO A 81 -24.24 -9.24 -20.64
C PRO A 81 -23.10 -9.92 -21.42
N VAL A 82 -22.01 -10.23 -20.73
CA VAL A 82 -20.80 -10.80 -21.34
C VAL A 82 -20.62 -12.27 -21.03
N ALA A 83 -21.17 -12.79 -19.94
CA ALA A 83 -21.16 -14.22 -19.67
C ALA A 83 -22.29 -14.60 -18.71
N ALA A 84 -22.74 -15.85 -18.72
CA ALA A 84 -23.59 -16.39 -17.66
C ALA A 84 -23.21 -17.83 -17.32
N VAL A 85 -23.26 -18.16 -16.03
CA VAL A 85 -23.06 -19.51 -15.51
C VAL A 85 -24.32 -19.94 -14.78
N ASP A 86 -24.94 -21.01 -15.24
CA ASP A 86 -25.93 -21.73 -14.46
C ASP A 86 -25.17 -22.60 -13.45
N LEU A 87 -25.16 -22.16 -12.20
CA LEU A 87 -24.32 -22.75 -11.15
C LEU A 87 -24.86 -24.15 -10.80
N PRO A 88 -24.06 -25.21 -10.96
CA PRO A 88 -24.48 -26.56 -10.59
C PRO A 88 -24.49 -26.72 -9.06
N THR A 89 -25.11 -27.79 -8.57
CA THR A 89 -25.03 -28.13 -7.14
C THR A 89 -23.59 -28.38 -6.69
N ARG A 90 -22.75 -28.97 -7.56
CA ARG A 90 -21.33 -29.24 -7.34
C ARG A 90 -20.54 -28.86 -8.59
N ALA A 91 -19.37 -28.26 -8.43
CA ALA A 91 -18.45 -27.98 -9.52
C ALA A 91 -17.02 -28.39 -9.14
N ASN A 92 -16.16 -28.59 -10.14
CA ASN A 92 -14.72 -28.61 -9.95
C ASN A 92 -14.07 -27.99 -11.18
N TRP A 93 -14.03 -26.67 -11.19
CA TRP A 93 -13.45 -25.91 -12.29
C TRP A 93 -11.96 -25.63 -12.10
N ARG A 94 -11.27 -26.27 -11.13
CA ARG A 94 -9.84 -26.06 -10.93
C ARG A 94 -9.07 -26.31 -12.24
N ASN A 95 -8.36 -25.29 -12.72
CA ASN A 95 -7.65 -25.26 -14.01
C ASN A 95 -8.54 -25.54 -15.23
N ARG A 96 -9.84 -25.27 -15.15
CA ARG A 96 -10.81 -25.47 -16.22
C ARG A 96 -11.67 -24.22 -16.38
N THR A 97 -12.11 -23.95 -17.60
CA THR A 97 -13.08 -22.88 -17.84
C THR A 97 -14.46 -23.35 -17.34
N PRO A 98 -15.20 -22.52 -16.59
CA PRO A 98 -16.59 -22.83 -16.25
C PRO A 98 -17.43 -23.08 -17.50
N GLN A 99 -18.46 -23.92 -17.38
CA GLN A 99 -19.42 -24.08 -18.47
C GLN A 99 -20.36 -22.88 -18.48
N TYR A 100 -20.11 -21.95 -19.40
CA TYR A 100 -20.97 -20.78 -19.58
C TYR A 100 -22.20 -21.14 -20.43
N ALA A 101 -23.37 -20.68 -20.00
CA ALA A 101 -24.60 -20.71 -20.81
C ALA A 101 -24.46 -19.85 -22.07
N PHE A 102 -23.69 -18.76 -21.98
CA PHE A 102 -23.15 -18.02 -23.10
C PHE A 102 -21.86 -17.30 -22.68
N ASP A 103 -20.96 -17.07 -23.64
CA ASP A 103 -19.78 -16.21 -23.52
C ASP A 103 -19.79 -15.22 -24.69
N ARG A 104 -19.86 -13.94 -24.34
CA ARG A 104 -19.87 -12.76 -25.21
C ARG A 104 -18.81 -11.76 -24.76
N THR A 105 -17.75 -12.21 -24.09
CA THR A 105 -16.64 -11.34 -23.65
C THR A 105 -16.04 -10.53 -24.80
N GLY A 106 -16.06 -11.06 -26.03
CA GLY A 106 -15.69 -10.33 -27.25
C GLY A 106 -16.51 -9.06 -27.53
N ALA A 107 -17.72 -8.91 -26.98
CA ALA A 107 -18.54 -7.71 -27.12
C ALA A 107 -17.92 -6.48 -26.44
N VAL A 108 -17.00 -6.68 -25.50
CA VAL A 108 -16.25 -5.62 -24.82
C VAL A 108 -14.74 -5.68 -25.12
N ALA A 109 -14.35 -6.27 -26.25
CA ALA A 109 -12.94 -6.34 -26.67
C ALA A 109 -12.29 -4.96 -26.87
N GLY A 110 -13.10 -3.91 -27.13
CA GLY A 110 -12.66 -2.52 -27.16
C GLY A 110 -12.40 -1.89 -25.79
N GLY A 111 -12.55 -2.66 -24.70
CA GLY A 111 -12.41 -2.23 -23.32
C GLY A 111 -13.74 -1.98 -22.63
N PHE A 112 -13.73 -2.02 -21.29
CA PHE A 112 -14.88 -1.77 -20.45
C PHE A 112 -14.52 -0.88 -19.26
N ASP A 113 -15.49 -0.08 -18.83
CA ASP A 113 -15.30 0.90 -17.77
C ASP A 113 -15.92 0.44 -16.43
N ARG A 114 -16.97 -0.38 -16.45
CA ARG A 114 -17.56 -0.97 -15.25
C ARG A 114 -17.85 -2.45 -15.45
N VAL A 115 -17.91 -3.16 -14.34
CA VAL A 115 -18.27 -4.59 -14.27
C VAL A 115 -19.49 -4.70 -13.36
N GLY A 116 -20.40 -5.60 -13.71
CA GLY A 116 -21.60 -5.88 -12.92
C GLY A 116 -21.92 -7.37 -12.83
N TYR A 117 -22.63 -7.74 -11.78
CA TYR A 117 -23.03 -9.10 -11.45
C TYR A 117 -24.50 -9.14 -11.08
N CYS A 118 -25.24 -10.03 -11.72
CA CYS A 118 -26.57 -10.42 -11.28
C CYS A 118 -26.52 -11.87 -10.79
N LEU A 119 -26.83 -12.09 -9.51
CA LEU A 119 -27.01 -13.43 -8.95
C LEU A 119 -28.50 -13.66 -8.70
N GLU A 120 -29.06 -14.70 -9.32
CA GLU A 120 -30.46 -15.10 -9.17
C GLU A 120 -30.56 -16.48 -8.52
N LEU A 121 -31.31 -16.56 -7.43
CA LEU A 121 -31.54 -17.77 -6.65
C LEU A 121 -33.06 -18.02 -6.54
N ASN A 122 -33.49 -19.27 -6.62
CA ASN A 122 -34.85 -19.65 -6.24
C ASN A 122 -34.77 -20.83 -5.29
N GLY A 123 -35.15 -20.64 -4.03
CA GLY A 123 -34.95 -21.62 -2.97
C GLY A 123 -36.03 -21.55 -1.89
N PRO A 124 -35.73 -21.97 -0.64
CA PRO A 124 -36.72 -22.00 0.44
C PRO A 124 -37.35 -20.64 0.78
N ALA A 125 -36.62 -19.55 0.53
CA ALA A 125 -37.11 -18.17 0.72
C ALA A 125 -37.82 -17.59 -0.52
N GLY A 126 -38.07 -18.41 -1.54
CA GLY A 126 -38.61 -17.99 -2.84
C GLY A 126 -37.55 -17.38 -3.77
N PRO A 127 -37.98 -16.67 -4.83
CA PRO A 127 -37.08 -16.01 -5.78
C PRO A 127 -36.33 -14.82 -5.14
N GLN A 128 -35.02 -14.86 -5.22
CA GLN A 128 -34.11 -13.82 -4.73
C GLN A 128 -33.17 -13.38 -5.87
N TRP A 129 -32.84 -12.10 -5.92
CA TRP A 129 -31.86 -11.56 -6.85
C TRP A 129 -31.06 -10.43 -6.20
N VAL A 130 -29.81 -10.29 -6.62
CA VAL A 130 -28.98 -9.12 -6.32
C VAL A 130 -28.25 -8.69 -7.58
N TRP A 131 -28.31 -7.38 -7.83
CA TRP A 131 -27.45 -6.67 -8.76
C TRP A 131 -26.35 -5.97 -7.97
N THR A 132 -25.12 -6.09 -8.45
CA THR A 132 -24.04 -5.20 -8.01
C THR A 132 -23.15 -4.80 -9.16
N ALA A 133 -22.69 -3.55 -9.18
CA ALA A 133 -21.77 -3.05 -10.20
C ALA A 133 -20.73 -2.09 -9.62
N MET A 134 -19.53 -2.09 -10.18
CA MET A 134 -18.40 -1.33 -9.66
C MET A 134 -17.46 -0.86 -10.77
N THR A 135 -16.50 -0.03 -10.42
CA THR A 135 -15.37 0.27 -11.31
C THR A 135 -14.66 -1.02 -11.72
N ALA A 136 -14.25 -1.12 -12.99
CA ALA A 136 -13.53 -2.29 -13.49
C ALA A 136 -12.23 -2.54 -12.70
N PHE A 137 -12.11 -3.72 -12.10
CA PHE A 137 -10.93 -4.15 -11.33
C PHE A 137 -9.85 -4.85 -12.18
N THR A 138 -10.15 -5.12 -13.45
CA THR A 138 -9.26 -5.72 -14.44
C THR A 138 -9.55 -5.13 -15.81
N THR A 139 -8.60 -5.27 -16.73
CA THR A 139 -8.77 -4.93 -18.16
C THR A 139 -9.02 -6.17 -19.02
N ASP A 140 -8.87 -7.36 -18.45
CA ASP A 140 -9.08 -8.63 -19.15
C ASP A 140 -10.52 -9.12 -18.94
N ALA A 141 -11.32 -9.08 -20.01
CA ALA A 141 -12.72 -9.50 -19.98
C ALA A 141 -12.88 -10.99 -19.61
N HIS A 142 -11.85 -11.83 -19.83
CA HIS A 142 -11.87 -13.25 -19.46
C HIS A 142 -11.66 -13.49 -17.96
N GLN A 143 -11.36 -12.45 -17.18
CA GLN A 143 -11.18 -12.51 -15.73
C GLN A 143 -12.39 -11.96 -14.95
N LEU A 144 -13.51 -11.70 -15.63
CA LEU A 144 -14.71 -11.13 -14.99
C LEU A 144 -15.58 -12.18 -14.28
N GLY A 145 -15.48 -13.46 -14.66
CA GLY A 145 -16.21 -14.56 -14.01
C GLY A 145 -15.43 -15.23 -12.87
N PRO A 146 -15.96 -16.35 -12.31
CA PRO A 146 -15.28 -17.11 -11.27
C PRO A 146 -13.85 -17.51 -11.68
N PRO A 147 -12.81 -17.12 -10.91
CA PRO A 147 -11.42 -17.37 -11.27
C PRO A 147 -11.04 -18.82 -11.01
N THR A 148 -10.34 -19.49 -11.93
CA THR A 148 -10.09 -20.94 -11.85
C THR A 148 -8.64 -21.37 -11.97
N ARG A 149 -7.72 -20.42 -12.22
CA ARG A 149 -6.30 -20.68 -12.53
C ARG A 149 -5.36 -19.94 -11.57
N PRO A 150 -4.13 -20.46 -11.33
CA PRO A 150 -3.14 -19.80 -10.49
C PRO A 150 -2.93 -18.33 -10.87
N GLY A 151 -2.83 -17.47 -9.88
CA GLY A 151 -2.60 -16.02 -10.08
C GLY A 151 -3.84 -15.20 -10.42
N GLN A 152 -5.00 -15.82 -10.67
CA GLN A 152 -6.27 -15.10 -10.80
C GLN A 152 -6.81 -14.75 -9.41
N ILE A 153 -6.19 -13.76 -8.76
CA ILE A 153 -6.53 -13.33 -7.40
C ILE A 153 -6.89 -11.86 -7.44
N VAL A 154 -8.13 -11.55 -7.07
CA VAL A 154 -8.62 -10.19 -6.84
C VAL A 154 -8.97 -10.09 -5.36
N ARG A 155 -8.14 -9.33 -4.63
CA ARG A 155 -8.33 -9.03 -3.21
C ARG A 155 -8.08 -7.54 -3.00
N GLN A 156 -9.13 -6.73 -3.15
CA GLN A 156 -9.01 -5.28 -3.10
C GLN A 156 -10.33 -4.56 -2.83
N ARG A 157 -10.21 -3.35 -2.30
CA ARG A 157 -11.31 -2.40 -2.20
C ARG A 157 -11.68 -1.89 -3.59
N VAL A 158 -12.97 -1.75 -3.83
CA VAL A 158 -13.55 -1.12 -5.02
C VAL A 158 -14.46 0.04 -4.62
N ASN A 159 -14.42 1.10 -5.41
CA ASN A 159 -15.27 2.27 -5.25
C ASN A 159 -16.37 2.29 -6.31
N ASP A 160 -17.32 3.21 -6.14
CA ASP A 160 -18.52 3.32 -6.99
C ASP A 160 -19.32 2.00 -7.02
N LEU A 161 -19.41 1.32 -5.87
CA LEU A 161 -20.21 0.11 -5.74
C LEU A 161 -21.70 0.49 -5.77
N GLU A 162 -22.43 -0.22 -6.60
CA GLU A 162 -23.87 -0.20 -6.69
C GLU A 162 -24.40 -1.53 -6.18
N VAL A 163 -25.49 -1.50 -5.41
CA VAL A 163 -26.20 -2.68 -4.93
C VAL A 163 -27.70 -2.42 -5.07
N ALA A 164 -28.42 -3.38 -5.66
CA ALA A 164 -29.87 -3.44 -5.65
C ALA A 164 -30.30 -4.90 -5.44
N SER A 165 -31.29 -5.15 -4.58
CA SER A 165 -31.72 -6.51 -4.24
C SER A 165 -33.16 -6.54 -3.79
N ASN A 166 -33.82 -7.69 -3.93
CA ASN A 166 -35.11 -7.96 -3.28
C ASN A 166 -34.96 -8.71 -1.93
N VAL A 167 -33.74 -9.00 -1.49
CA VAL A 167 -33.46 -9.66 -0.21
C VAL A 167 -33.54 -8.64 0.92
N GLU A 168 -34.44 -8.88 1.87
CA GLU A 168 -34.64 -8.02 3.04
C GLU A 168 -33.35 -7.86 3.86
N GLY A 169 -33.08 -6.64 4.33
CA GLY A 169 -31.91 -6.33 5.16
C GLY A 169 -30.61 -6.09 4.39
N LEU A 170 -30.52 -6.40 3.09
CA LEU A 170 -29.36 -6.05 2.28
C LEU A 170 -29.44 -4.58 1.84
N THR A 171 -28.43 -3.79 2.24
CA THR A 171 -28.34 -2.37 1.89
C THR A 171 -28.21 -2.20 0.37
N SER A 172 -29.14 -1.44 -0.22
CA SER A 172 -29.12 -1.03 -1.63
C SER A 172 -28.72 0.44 -1.76
N GLY A 173 -28.04 0.80 -2.84
CA GLY A 173 -27.56 2.15 -3.09
C GLY A 173 -26.51 2.23 -4.20
N THR A 174 -26.03 3.44 -4.48
CA THR A 174 -24.95 3.73 -5.43
C THR A 174 -23.83 4.50 -4.73
N GLY A 175 -22.62 4.50 -5.29
CA GLY A 175 -21.48 5.20 -4.69
C GLY A 175 -21.02 4.60 -3.35
N LEU A 176 -21.32 3.33 -3.11
CA LEU A 176 -20.94 2.60 -1.90
C LEU A 176 -19.48 2.15 -1.99
N ALA A 177 -18.89 1.83 -0.84
CA ALA A 177 -17.56 1.22 -0.76
C ALA A 177 -17.67 -0.30 -0.70
N GLY A 178 -16.91 -0.97 -1.56
CA GLY A 178 -16.90 -2.42 -1.70
C GLY A 178 -15.54 -3.06 -1.44
N TYR A 179 -15.56 -4.37 -1.23
CA TYR A 179 -14.37 -5.21 -1.22
C TYR A 179 -14.62 -6.50 -2.00
N LEU A 180 -13.62 -6.92 -2.75
CA LEU A 180 -13.69 -8.14 -3.57
C LEU A 180 -12.77 -9.21 -3.00
N GLU A 181 -13.30 -10.41 -2.93
CA GLU A 181 -12.56 -11.62 -2.58
C GLU A 181 -12.84 -12.68 -3.63
N MET A 182 -11.97 -12.75 -4.63
CA MET A 182 -12.13 -13.63 -5.78
C MET A 182 -10.83 -14.35 -6.05
N TRP A 183 -10.83 -15.67 -5.88
CA TRP A 183 -9.66 -16.52 -6.11
C TRP A 183 -10.05 -17.99 -6.28
N PRO A 184 -9.23 -18.81 -6.97
CA PRO A 184 -9.39 -20.27 -7.03
C PRO A 184 -8.75 -21.01 -5.84
N ASN A 185 -8.17 -20.25 -4.92
CA ASN A 185 -7.29 -20.74 -3.87
C ASN A 185 -8.04 -21.32 -2.66
N ASN A 186 -7.32 -22.04 -1.80
CA ASN A 186 -7.71 -22.19 -0.40
C ASN A 186 -7.49 -20.86 0.33
N TYR A 187 -8.20 -20.66 1.42
CA TYR A 187 -8.09 -19.49 2.27
C TYR A 187 -8.46 -19.86 3.70
N GLY A 188 -8.14 -18.99 4.65
CA GLY A 188 -8.42 -19.17 6.07
C GLY A 188 -8.96 -17.88 6.68
N THR A 189 -9.55 -18.00 7.87
CA THR A 189 -10.10 -16.89 8.67
C THR A 189 -9.04 -15.91 9.20
N GLY A 190 -7.79 -16.04 8.75
CA GLY A 190 -6.73 -15.10 9.14
C GLY A 190 -7.05 -13.73 8.55
N SER A 191 -7.03 -12.70 9.38
CA SER A 191 -7.32 -11.33 8.95
C SER A 191 -6.21 -10.80 8.03
N SER A 192 -6.59 -10.33 6.84
CA SER A 192 -5.72 -9.53 5.97
C SER A 192 -5.37 -8.18 6.62
N GLY A 193 -6.19 -7.77 7.59
CA GLY A 193 -6.09 -6.54 8.35
C GLY A 193 -6.64 -5.35 7.58
N GLN A 194 -7.20 -5.50 6.37
CA GLN A 194 -7.63 -4.36 5.56
C GLN A 194 -9.08 -3.94 5.83
N ILE A 195 -9.93 -4.85 6.31
CA ILE A 195 -11.32 -4.58 6.63
C ILE A 195 -11.50 -4.45 8.15
N SER A 196 -12.09 -3.35 8.59
CA SER A 196 -12.41 -3.15 10.01
C SER A 196 -13.72 -3.84 10.36
N GLY A 197 -13.83 -4.36 11.59
CA GLY A 197 -15.05 -5.04 12.05
C GLY A 197 -15.25 -6.45 11.51
N ALA A 198 -14.29 -6.99 10.75
CA ALA A 198 -14.22 -8.40 10.39
C ALA A 198 -13.94 -9.26 11.63
N TYR A 199 -14.44 -10.49 11.61
CA TYR A 199 -14.25 -11.52 12.61
C TYR A 199 -12.86 -12.16 12.45
N ALA A 200 -12.19 -12.42 13.58
CA ALA A 200 -10.88 -13.08 13.55
C ALA A 200 -10.97 -14.62 13.43
N ASP A 201 -12.16 -15.19 13.66
CA ASP A 201 -12.40 -16.63 13.79
C ASP A 201 -13.47 -17.16 12.81
N ARG A 202 -13.91 -16.35 11.84
CA ARG A 202 -14.89 -16.72 10.82
C ARG A 202 -14.40 -16.30 9.45
N TYR A 203 -14.89 -16.99 8.42
CA TYR A 203 -14.70 -16.55 7.04
C TYR A 203 -15.63 -15.37 6.74
N ASP A 204 -15.07 -14.29 6.24
CA ASP A 204 -15.76 -13.04 5.95
C ASP A 204 -14.97 -12.19 4.94
N ALA A 205 -15.28 -10.89 4.86
CA ALA A 205 -14.67 -9.94 3.93
C ALA A 205 -13.17 -9.64 4.15
N ASP A 206 -12.47 -10.29 5.09
CA ASP A 206 -11.06 -10.08 5.38
C ASP A 206 -10.21 -11.37 5.38
N ASP A 207 -10.60 -12.36 4.59
CA ASP A 207 -9.96 -13.67 4.54
C ASP A 207 -8.53 -13.65 3.97
N ASP A 208 -7.67 -14.55 4.47
CA ASP A 208 -6.31 -14.71 4.00
C ASP A 208 -6.16 -15.86 3.01
N VAL A 209 -5.67 -15.51 1.82
CA VAL A 209 -5.50 -16.44 0.71
C VAL A 209 -4.23 -17.28 0.87
N SER A 210 -4.36 -18.59 0.77
CA SER A 210 -3.23 -19.52 0.69
C SER A 210 -2.72 -19.64 -0.75
N PRO A 211 -1.41 -19.84 -0.99
CA PRO A 211 -0.88 -20.06 -2.34
C PRO A 211 -1.48 -21.28 -3.07
N ALA A 212 -1.97 -22.27 -2.33
CA ALA A 212 -2.51 -23.50 -2.91
C ALA A 212 -3.90 -23.27 -3.55
N LEU A 213 -4.07 -23.75 -4.79
CA LEU A 213 -5.40 -23.88 -5.40
C LEU A 213 -6.29 -24.81 -4.56
N GLY A 214 -7.59 -24.54 -4.51
CA GLY A 214 -8.38 -25.03 -3.40
C GLY A 214 -9.88 -24.92 -3.55
N TYR A 215 -10.51 -24.40 -2.50
CA TYR A 215 -11.96 -24.24 -2.34
C TYR A 215 -12.56 -23.28 -3.37
N GLY A 216 -11.94 -22.11 -3.56
CA GLY A 216 -12.39 -21.10 -4.49
C GLY A 216 -13.46 -20.18 -3.89
N SER A 217 -13.28 -18.87 -4.09
CA SER A 217 -14.14 -17.80 -3.61
C SER A 217 -14.48 -16.85 -4.75
N PHE A 218 -15.72 -16.38 -4.78
CA PHE A 218 -16.19 -15.29 -5.64
C PHE A 218 -17.22 -14.48 -4.87
N GLN A 219 -16.72 -13.43 -4.20
CA GLN A 219 -17.50 -12.67 -3.24
C GLN A 219 -17.37 -11.18 -3.47
N VAL A 220 -18.46 -10.47 -3.20
CA VAL A 220 -18.53 -9.02 -3.16
C VAL A 220 -19.10 -8.62 -1.81
N HIS A 221 -18.44 -7.70 -1.14
CA HIS A 221 -18.82 -7.23 0.20
C HIS A 221 -19.00 -5.70 0.20
N LEU A 222 -19.96 -5.22 0.99
CA LEU A 222 -20.01 -3.84 1.46
C LEU A 222 -19.06 -3.69 2.65
N VAL A 223 -18.27 -2.63 2.67
CA VAL A 223 -17.30 -2.36 3.74
C VAL A 223 -17.30 -0.88 4.12
N GLY A 224 -16.77 -0.56 5.30
CA GLY A 224 -16.51 0.83 5.66
C GLY A 224 -15.62 1.53 4.62
N ALA A 225 -15.95 2.78 4.24
CA ALA A 225 -15.26 3.50 3.16
C ALA A 225 -13.77 3.79 3.45
N THR A 226 -13.43 3.93 4.73
CA THR A 226 -12.07 4.23 5.20
C THR A 226 -11.58 3.19 6.20
N ARG A 227 -10.32 3.31 6.60
CA ARG A 227 -9.75 2.61 7.76
C ARG A 227 -9.07 3.64 8.68
N PRO A 228 -9.28 3.58 10.00
CA PRO A 228 -10.18 2.66 10.72
C PRO A 228 -11.67 2.95 10.43
N SER A 229 -12.52 1.94 10.60
CA SER A 229 -13.97 2.08 10.50
C SER A 229 -14.67 1.22 11.55
N THR A 230 -15.84 1.65 12.01
CA THR A 230 -16.73 0.86 12.88
C THR A 230 -17.85 0.17 12.12
N THR A 231 -17.94 0.37 10.80
CA THR A 231 -18.93 -0.27 9.94
C THR A 231 -18.50 -1.71 9.68
N PRO A 232 -19.22 -2.72 10.21
CA PRO A 232 -18.89 -4.11 9.93
C PRO A 232 -19.12 -4.43 8.45
N PRO A 233 -18.35 -5.37 7.87
CA PRO A 233 -18.58 -5.79 6.50
C PRO A 233 -19.90 -6.56 6.37
N VAL A 234 -20.53 -6.43 5.20
CA VAL A 234 -21.75 -7.16 4.83
C VAL A 234 -21.54 -7.83 3.49
N THR A 235 -21.76 -9.14 3.40
CA THR A 235 -21.68 -9.84 2.11
C THR A 235 -22.84 -9.43 1.22
N VAL A 236 -22.56 -9.03 -0.02
CA VAL A 236 -23.56 -8.70 -1.03
C VAL A 236 -23.96 -9.96 -1.79
N LEU A 237 -22.97 -10.69 -2.29
CA LEU A 237 -23.13 -11.98 -2.93
C LEU A 237 -21.92 -12.87 -2.64
N ALA A 238 -22.16 -14.19 -2.62
CA ALA A 238 -21.13 -15.20 -2.50
C ALA A 238 -21.40 -16.39 -3.42
N VAL A 239 -20.36 -16.85 -4.12
CA VAL A 239 -20.34 -18.12 -4.85
C VAL A 239 -19.01 -18.81 -4.55
N ASN A 240 -19.03 -19.79 -3.65
CA ASN A 240 -17.82 -20.43 -3.13
C ASN A 240 -17.80 -21.94 -3.42
N GLY A 241 -16.61 -22.54 -3.34
CA GLY A 241 -16.43 -24.00 -3.46
C GLY A 241 -16.31 -24.51 -4.90
N PHE A 242 -16.29 -23.62 -5.90
CA PHE A 242 -16.38 -24.01 -7.32
C PHE A 242 -15.10 -24.63 -7.90
N THR A 243 -13.99 -24.61 -7.16
CA THR A 243 -12.74 -25.33 -7.52
C THR A 243 -12.52 -26.59 -6.66
N SER A 244 -13.52 -27.03 -5.89
CA SER A 244 -13.45 -28.21 -5.04
C SER A 244 -14.50 -29.26 -5.41
N ALA A 245 -14.07 -30.49 -5.70
CA ALA A 245 -14.98 -31.60 -6.01
C ALA A 245 -15.74 -32.15 -4.79
N ASN A 246 -15.32 -31.79 -3.57
CA ASN A 246 -15.66 -32.55 -2.37
C ASN A 246 -16.98 -32.12 -1.71
N ALA A 247 -17.49 -30.93 -2.01
CA ALA A 247 -18.69 -30.38 -1.40
C ALA A 247 -19.61 -29.70 -2.44
N PRO A 248 -20.92 -29.56 -2.15
CA PRO A 248 -21.76 -28.63 -2.89
C PRO A 248 -21.22 -27.21 -2.85
N LEU A 249 -21.57 -26.40 -3.85
CA LEU A 249 -21.28 -24.97 -3.83
C LEU A 249 -21.95 -24.32 -2.62
N SER A 250 -21.32 -23.28 -2.12
CA SER A 250 -21.89 -22.45 -1.05
C SER A 250 -22.23 -21.09 -1.65
N ILE A 251 -23.51 -20.75 -1.68
CA ILE A 251 -24.05 -19.65 -2.47
C ILE A 251 -25.00 -18.83 -1.60
N GLY A 252 -24.92 -17.50 -1.68
CA GLY A 252 -25.81 -16.64 -0.92
C GLY A 252 -25.90 -15.21 -1.45
N ILE A 253 -26.96 -14.52 -1.03
CA ILE A 253 -27.21 -13.09 -1.23
C ILE A 253 -27.44 -12.50 0.15
N GLY A 254 -26.69 -11.45 0.51
CA GLY A 254 -26.63 -10.98 1.90
C GLY A 254 -25.73 -11.86 2.77
N SER A 255 -25.43 -11.40 3.99
CA SER A 255 -24.68 -12.19 4.97
C SER A 255 -25.47 -13.41 5.44
N ALA A 256 -24.79 -14.54 5.62
CA ALA A 256 -25.43 -15.77 6.11
C ALA A 256 -26.01 -15.57 7.54
N PRO A 257 -27.22 -16.08 7.84
CA PRO A 257 -27.83 -15.93 9.15
C PRO A 257 -27.14 -16.74 10.26
N ALA A 258 -26.34 -17.75 9.90
CA ALA A 258 -25.59 -18.58 10.83
C ALA A 258 -24.28 -19.06 10.19
N GLY A 259 -23.28 -19.37 11.02
CA GLY A 259 -21.95 -19.82 10.56
C GLY A 259 -21.07 -18.68 10.07
N HIS A 260 -20.56 -18.81 8.86
CA HIS A 260 -19.65 -17.85 8.22
C HIS A 260 -20.45 -16.81 7.41
N PRO A 261 -20.32 -15.50 7.72
CA PRO A 261 -21.09 -14.44 7.05
C PRO A 261 -21.02 -14.47 5.52
N ASP A 262 -19.87 -14.85 4.96
CA ASP A 262 -19.62 -14.93 3.51
C ASP A 262 -20.11 -16.23 2.85
N TRP A 263 -20.89 -17.03 3.58
CA TRP A 263 -21.39 -18.35 3.16
C TRP A 263 -20.31 -19.42 2.93
N THR A 264 -19.03 -19.18 3.26
CA THR A 264 -18.00 -20.20 3.12
C THR A 264 -18.40 -21.48 3.86
N PHE A 265 -18.29 -22.63 3.18
CA PHE A 265 -18.69 -23.97 3.65
C PHE A 265 -20.18 -24.22 3.94
N ALA A 266 -21.10 -23.31 3.59
CA ALA A 266 -22.53 -23.54 3.79
C ALA A 266 -23.08 -24.77 3.04
N GLY A 267 -22.48 -25.16 1.92
CA GLY A 267 -22.82 -26.36 1.16
C GLY A 267 -24.28 -26.41 0.69
N ASN A 268 -24.90 -25.24 0.52
CA ASN A 268 -26.34 -25.08 0.39
C ASN A 268 -26.84 -25.05 -1.05
N ALA A 269 -25.97 -25.15 -2.06
CA ALA A 269 -26.41 -25.03 -3.46
C ALA A 269 -27.57 -25.97 -3.81
N GLY A 270 -27.63 -27.18 -3.24
CA GLY A 270 -28.70 -28.14 -3.50
C GLY A 270 -30.11 -27.70 -3.05
N SER A 271 -30.24 -26.68 -2.20
CA SER A 271 -31.54 -26.16 -1.76
C SER A 271 -32.21 -25.25 -2.78
N TYR A 272 -31.48 -24.79 -3.79
CA TYR A 272 -31.98 -23.89 -4.82
C TYR A 272 -32.40 -24.67 -6.09
N THR A 273 -33.55 -24.33 -6.67
CA THR A 273 -34.01 -24.83 -7.97
C THR A 273 -33.44 -24.01 -9.12
N GLN A 274 -33.15 -22.72 -8.89
CA GLN A 274 -32.45 -21.83 -9.81
C GLN A 274 -31.21 -21.25 -9.13
N ARG A 275 -30.08 -21.24 -9.84
CA ARG A 275 -28.82 -20.61 -9.43
C ARG A 275 -28.11 -20.07 -10.66
N ARG A 276 -28.20 -18.78 -10.93
CA ARG A 276 -27.59 -18.19 -12.13
C ARG A 276 -26.77 -16.97 -11.76
N LEU A 277 -25.50 -16.97 -12.15
CA LEU A 277 -24.63 -15.81 -12.10
C LEU A 277 -24.45 -15.27 -13.51
N THR A 278 -24.96 -14.06 -13.77
CA THR A 278 -24.75 -13.34 -15.03
C THR A 278 -23.76 -12.21 -14.81
N VAL A 279 -22.72 -12.19 -15.64
CA VAL A 279 -21.65 -11.19 -15.66
C VAL A 279 -21.95 -10.16 -16.74
N TYR A 280 -21.84 -8.90 -16.37
CA TYR A 280 -22.06 -7.75 -17.21
C TYR A 280 -20.80 -6.88 -17.26
N ALA A 281 -20.60 -6.21 -18.38
CA ALA A 281 -19.57 -5.20 -18.52
C ALA A 281 -20.12 -4.00 -19.30
N ARG A 282 -19.74 -2.79 -18.90
CA ARG A 282 -20.12 -1.56 -19.59
C ARG A 282 -19.02 -1.17 -20.57
N PRO A 283 -19.25 -1.21 -21.91
CA PRO A 283 -18.23 -0.86 -22.89
C PRO A 283 -17.64 0.52 -22.62
N SER A 284 -16.31 0.64 -22.69
CA SER A 284 -15.62 1.90 -22.44
C SER A 284 -15.75 2.83 -23.65
N VAL A 285 -15.93 4.11 -23.37
CA VAL A 285 -15.99 5.19 -24.39
C VAL A 285 -14.69 6.00 -24.47
N LEU A 286 -13.72 5.67 -23.61
CA LEU A 286 -12.38 6.25 -23.56
C LEU A 286 -11.33 5.15 -23.37
N THR A 287 -10.11 5.38 -23.82
CA THR A 287 -8.90 4.75 -23.25
C THR A 287 -8.25 5.75 -22.31
N VAL A 288 -8.00 5.38 -21.05
CA VAL A 288 -7.31 6.24 -20.08
C VAL A 288 -5.86 5.77 -19.95
N GLN A 289 -4.88 6.61 -20.23
CA GLN A 289 -3.45 6.23 -20.19
C GLN A 289 -2.71 6.75 -18.96
N ARG A 290 -3.05 7.94 -18.46
CA ARG A 290 -2.53 8.46 -17.18
C ARG A 290 -3.71 8.75 -16.28
N HIS A 291 -3.62 8.26 -15.05
CA HIS A 291 -4.66 8.47 -14.05
C HIS A 291 -4.09 8.19 -12.65
N PRO A 292 -4.71 8.74 -11.59
CA PRO A 292 -4.44 8.25 -10.24
C PRO A 292 -5.00 6.83 -10.05
N ALA A 293 -4.58 6.18 -8.98
CA ALA A 293 -5.24 4.99 -8.43
C ALA A 293 -6.01 5.36 -7.16
N ASP A 294 -7.01 4.55 -6.80
CA ASP A 294 -7.69 4.70 -5.51
C ASP A 294 -6.69 4.64 -4.36
N ARG A 295 -6.86 5.53 -3.39
CA ARG A 295 -6.01 5.69 -2.19
C ARG A 295 -4.55 6.00 -2.48
N GLN A 296 -4.19 6.35 -3.71
CA GLN A 296 -2.82 6.63 -4.08
C GLN A 296 -2.26 7.82 -3.30
N LEU A 297 -1.07 7.65 -2.74
CA LEU A 297 -0.24 8.74 -2.28
C LEU A 297 0.71 9.16 -3.41
N TYR A 298 0.66 10.43 -3.78
CA TYR A 298 1.65 11.06 -4.64
C TYR A 298 2.76 11.66 -3.77
N PRO A 299 4.05 11.38 -4.06
CA PRO A 299 5.13 12.06 -3.37
C PRO A 299 5.02 13.57 -3.57
N ARG A 300 5.13 14.33 -2.48
CA ARG A 300 5.06 15.80 -2.53
C ARG A 300 6.38 16.40 -3.03
N ASP A 301 6.27 17.43 -3.85
CA ASP A 301 7.38 18.25 -4.32
C ASP A 301 7.80 19.30 -3.26
N GLY A 302 8.84 20.07 -3.58
CA GLY A 302 9.34 21.16 -2.72
C GLY A 302 8.33 22.28 -2.44
N ASN A 303 7.21 22.33 -3.18
CA ASN A 303 6.11 23.27 -2.97
C ASN A 303 4.94 22.62 -2.19
N ASN A 304 5.22 21.57 -1.42
CA ASN A 304 4.30 20.88 -0.52
C ASN A 304 3.01 20.35 -1.20
N GLY A 305 3.14 19.77 -2.39
CA GLY A 305 2.01 19.19 -3.12
C GLY A 305 2.46 18.32 -4.28
N ALA A 306 1.52 17.85 -5.10
CA ALA A 306 1.81 17.06 -6.28
C ALA A 306 0.86 17.41 -7.42
N THR A 307 1.29 17.20 -8.66
CA THR A 307 0.41 17.35 -9.84
C THR A 307 -0.08 15.99 -10.29
N VAL A 308 -1.40 15.79 -10.23
CA VAL A 308 -2.08 14.60 -10.73
C VAL A 308 -2.53 14.87 -12.16
N ALA A 309 -2.18 13.96 -13.07
CA ALA A 309 -2.58 14.04 -14.46
C ALA A 309 -3.63 12.97 -14.78
N VAL A 310 -4.65 13.37 -15.54
CA VAL A 310 -5.64 12.45 -16.12
C VAL A 310 -5.64 12.67 -17.63
N SER A 311 -5.22 11.67 -18.40
CA SER A 311 -5.15 11.77 -19.86
C SER A 311 -5.60 10.47 -20.52
N GLY A 312 -6.13 10.60 -21.72
CA GLY A 312 -6.75 9.52 -22.45
C GLY A 312 -6.91 9.82 -23.93
N THR A 313 -7.44 8.85 -24.67
CA THR A 313 -7.94 9.00 -26.03
C THR A 313 -9.43 8.66 -26.05
N VAL A 314 -10.21 9.43 -26.80
CA VAL A 314 -11.66 9.20 -26.96
C VAL A 314 -11.86 8.10 -28.00
N THR A 315 -12.64 7.07 -27.67
CA THR A 315 -12.85 5.92 -28.57
C THR A 315 -14.23 5.91 -29.21
N ASP A 316 -15.23 6.50 -28.56
CA ASP A 316 -16.61 6.52 -29.05
C ASP A 316 -16.95 7.85 -29.76
N ALA A 317 -17.53 7.76 -30.95
CA ALA A 317 -17.89 8.91 -31.78
C ALA A 317 -19.03 9.78 -31.20
N ARG A 318 -19.82 9.23 -30.26
CA ARG A 318 -20.89 9.95 -29.58
C ARG A 318 -20.35 10.97 -28.57
N VAL A 319 -19.13 10.78 -28.07
CA VAL A 319 -18.50 11.67 -27.08
C VAL A 319 -18.09 12.98 -27.73
N SER A 320 -18.65 14.08 -27.24
CA SER A 320 -18.43 15.45 -27.71
C SER A 320 -17.61 16.30 -26.73
N ALA A 321 -17.56 15.92 -25.45
CA ALA A 321 -16.68 16.52 -24.46
C ALA A 321 -16.26 15.49 -23.39
N VAL A 322 -15.07 15.69 -22.82
CA VAL A 322 -14.61 15.00 -21.61
C VAL A 322 -14.52 16.02 -20.49
N GLN A 323 -15.00 15.67 -19.31
CA GLN A 323 -14.93 16.51 -18.12
C GLN A 323 -14.18 15.80 -17.00
N LEU A 324 -13.35 16.55 -16.28
CA LEU A 324 -12.75 16.12 -15.03
C LEU A 324 -13.28 17.00 -13.91
N LYS A 325 -13.97 16.38 -12.95
CA LYS A 325 -14.35 17.00 -11.69
C LYS A 325 -13.42 16.53 -10.60
N VAL A 326 -12.81 17.47 -9.89
CA VAL A 326 -12.00 17.20 -8.70
C VAL A 326 -12.70 17.79 -7.50
N THR A 327 -12.85 17.03 -6.42
CA THR A 327 -13.44 17.51 -5.16
C THR A 327 -12.60 17.10 -3.97
N SER A 328 -12.56 17.95 -2.94
CA SER A 328 -11.95 17.61 -1.66
C SER A 328 -12.59 18.45 -0.55
N GLY A 329 -13.37 17.80 0.33
CA GLY A 329 -14.23 18.49 1.28
C GLY A 329 -15.29 19.33 0.55
N ALA A 330 -15.39 20.61 0.92
CA ALA A 330 -16.28 21.57 0.26
C ALA A 330 -15.72 22.14 -1.07
N ASP A 331 -14.42 21.96 -1.33
CA ASP A 331 -13.79 22.50 -2.53
C ASP A 331 -14.11 21.64 -3.77
N GLY A 332 -14.29 22.31 -4.92
CA GLY A 332 -14.54 21.67 -6.20
C GLY A 332 -13.87 22.42 -7.36
N TRP A 333 -13.37 21.65 -8.31
CA TRP A 333 -12.79 22.14 -9.56
C TRP A 333 -13.37 21.32 -10.71
N GLU A 334 -13.74 22.01 -11.79
CA GLU A 334 -14.26 21.37 -13.00
C GLU A 334 -13.45 21.82 -14.20
N TYR A 335 -13.03 20.83 -14.99
CA TYR A 335 -12.32 21.01 -16.25
C TYR A 335 -13.15 20.36 -17.34
N SER A 336 -13.17 20.98 -18.52
CA SER A 336 -13.88 20.44 -19.68
C SER A 336 -13.01 20.64 -20.91
N ALA A 337 -12.98 19.65 -21.78
CA ALA A 337 -12.32 19.71 -23.07
C ALA A 337 -13.27 19.17 -24.16
N PRO A 338 -13.43 19.87 -25.29
CA PRO A 338 -14.07 19.31 -26.47
C PRO A 338 -13.38 18.00 -26.88
N ALA A 339 -14.15 17.05 -27.36
CA ALA A 339 -13.70 15.71 -27.67
C ALA A 339 -14.29 15.22 -28.99
N ALA A 340 -13.54 14.36 -29.65
CA ALA A 340 -13.97 13.62 -30.83
C ALA A 340 -13.23 12.27 -30.86
N ALA A 341 -13.85 11.24 -31.43
CA ALA A 341 -13.22 9.93 -31.55
C ALA A 341 -11.83 10.01 -32.21
N GLY A 342 -10.87 9.28 -31.65
CA GLY A 342 -9.48 9.26 -32.07
C GLY A 342 -8.65 10.48 -31.64
N LYS A 343 -9.20 11.40 -30.83
CA LYS A 343 -8.47 12.54 -30.26
C LYS A 343 -8.12 12.33 -28.80
N ASP A 344 -7.01 12.92 -28.39
CA ASP A 344 -6.51 12.86 -27.02
C ASP A 344 -7.11 13.96 -26.15
N PHE A 345 -7.27 13.68 -24.86
CA PHE A 345 -7.59 14.65 -23.82
C PHE A 345 -6.55 14.60 -22.70
N SER A 346 -6.34 15.72 -22.01
CA SER A 346 -5.42 15.80 -20.87
C SER A 346 -5.85 16.88 -19.89
N PHE A 347 -5.91 16.51 -18.62
CA PHE A 347 -6.14 17.39 -17.49
C PHE A 347 -5.00 17.27 -16.47
N ARG A 348 -4.74 18.36 -15.76
CA ARG A 348 -3.77 18.40 -14.66
C ARG A 348 -4.39 19.17 -13.50
N HIS A 349 -4.30 18.60 -12.31
CA HIS A 349 -4.72 19.25 -11.09
C HIS A 349 -3.63 19.12 -10.03
N ARG A 350 -3.32 20.23 -9.35
CA ARG A 350 -2.36 20.24 -8.24
C ARG A 350 -3.10 19.96 -6.95
N ILE A 351 -2.70 18.90 -6.26
CA ILE A 351 -3.15 18.57 -4.91
C ILE A 351 -2.10 19.04 -3.90
N ASN A 352 -2.56 19.49 -2.73
CA ASN A 352 -1.67 19.87 -1.62
C ASN A 352 -1.41 18.68 -0.71
N ALA A 353 -0.19 18.60 -0.15
CA ALA A 353 0.15 17.68 0.93
C ALA A 353 -0.42 18.23 2.25
N ALA A 354 -1.61 17.74 2.58
CA ALA A 354 -2.38 18.07 3.77
C ALA A 354 -3.25 16.86 4.14
N LEU A 355 -3.80 16.82 5.36
CA LEU A 355 -4.76 15.77 5.78
C LEU A 355 -6.14 15.99 5.11
N ARG A 356 -6.16 15.85 3.79
CA ARG A 356 -7.34 15.93 2.94
C ARG A 356 -7.22 14.94 1.79
N GLU A 357 -8.31 14.22 1.53
CA GLU A 357 -8.40 13.32 0.39
C GLU A 357 -9.02 14.06 -0.81
N TYR A 358 -8.56 13.71 -2.01
CA TYR A 358 -9.11 14.21 -3.27
C TYR A 358 -9.82 13.08 -4.01
N ARG A 359 -10.94 13.46 -4.63
CA ARG A 359 -11.73 12.61 -5.51
C ARG A 359 -11.66 13.17 -6.93
N PHE A 360 -11.37 12.30 -7.89
CA PHE A 360 -11.29 12.61 -9.32
C PHE A 360 -12.39 11.84 -10.04
N GLU A 361 -13.39 12.54 -10.55
CA GLU A 361 -14.49 12.01 -11.34
C GLU A 361 -14.30 12.39 -12.81
N LEU A 362 -14.09 11.39 -13.67
CA LEU A 362 -14.00 11.56 -15.12
C LEU A 362 -15.36 11.25 -15.75
N ARG A 363 -15.90 12.22 -16.47
CA ARG A 363 -17.19 12.12 -17.18
C ARG A 363 -17.01 12.36 -18.66
N VAL A 364 -17.95 11.84 -19.44
CA VAL A 364 -18.13 12.19 -20.84
C VAL A 364 -19.49 12.82 -21.05
N LEU A 365 -19.58 13.70 -22.05
CA LEU A 365 -20.82 14.29 -22.52
C LEU A 365 -20.96 14.04 -24.02
N GLY A 366 -22.17 13.78 -24.47
CA GLY A 366 -22.45 13.50 -25.87
C GLY A 366 -23.86 12.95 -26.08
N ASP A 367 -24.22 12.77 -27.35
CA ASP A 367 -25.55 12.28 -27.71
C ASP A 367 -25.74 10.83 -27.23
N GLY A 368 -26.63 10.63 -26.26
CA GLY A 368 -26.86 9.34 -25.61
C GLY A 368 -25.70 8.81 -24.75
N VAL A 369 -24.71 9.64 -24.37
CA VAL A 369 -23.54 9.23 -23.55
C VAL A 369 -23.12 10.29 -22.51
N ASP A 370 -24.08 10.81 -21.72
CA ASP A 370 -23.76 11.59 -20.51
C ASP A 370 -23.62 10.67 -19.30
N ARG A 371 -22.37 10.39 -18.90
CA ARG A 371 -22.10 9.50 -17.75
C ARG A 371 -20.70 9.66 -17.16
N ARG A 372 -20.56 9.24 -15.90
CA ARG A 372 -19.26 8.99 -15.25
C ARG A 372 -18.61 7.73 -15.81
N VAL A 373 -17.36 7.84 -16.25
CA VAL A 373 -16.54 6.74 -16.81
C VAL A 373 -15.57 6.20 -15.76
N ARG A 374 -15.00 7.06 -14.93
CA ARG A 374 -14.06 6.68 -13.86
C ARG A 374 -14.28 7.52 -12.62
N LEU A 375 -14.01 6.89 -11.48
CA LEU A 375 -13.93 7.52 -10.18
C LEU A 375 -12.64 7.05 -9.51
N TRP A 376 -11.83 7.98 -9.03
CA TRP A 376 -10.68 7.69 -8.16
C TRP A 376 -10.81 8.46 -6.86
N GLU A 377 -10.75 7.77 -5.74
CA GLU A 377 -11.01 8.34 -4.42
C GLU A 377 -9.87 8.08 -3.43
N GLY A 378 -9.79 8.90 -2.38
CA GLY A 378 -8.76 8.76 -1.35
C GLY A 378 -7.36 9.19 -1.80
N VAL A 379 -7.24 9.94 -2.90
CA VAL A 379 -5.95 10.39 -3.44
C VAL A 379 -5.37 11.48 -2.54
N VAL A 380 -4.11 11.34 -2.15
CA VAL A 380 -3.41 12.27 -1.25
C VAL A 380 -2.02 12.61 -1.79
N ALA A 381 -1.41 13.69 -1.30
CA ALA A 381 0.00 13.98 -1.50
C ALA A 381 0.75 13.91 -0.18
N GLY A 382 1.97 13.37 -0.16
CA GLY A 382 2.67 13.12 1.09
C GLY A 382 4.11 12.62 0.94
N ASP A 383 4.66 12.10 2.02
CA ASP A 383 6.04 11.60 2.08
C ASP A 383 6.09 10.07 2.05
N VAL A 384 7.18 9.51 1.53
CA VAL A 384 7.36 8.05 1.37
C VAL A 384 8.58 7.56 2.17
N TYR A 385 8.39 6.49 2.92
CA TYR A 385 9.43 5.83 3.71
C TYR A 385 9.50 4.34 3.42
N VAL A 386 10.71 3.77 3.54
CA VAL A 386 10.96 2.34 3.35
C VAL A 386 11.49 1.73 4.64
N VAL A 387 10.91 0.60 5.04
CA VAL A 387 11.41 -0.21 6.16
C VAL A 387 11.93 -1.53 5.61
N GLN A 388 13.11 -1.94 6.06
CA GLN A 388 13.75 -3.18 5.64
C GLN A 388 14.60 -3.77 6.78
N GLY A 389 14.81 -5.08 6.74
CA GLY A 389 15.54 -5.82 7.77
C GLY A 389 14.77 -7.05 8.22
N GLN A 390 14.91 -7.46 9.47
CA GLN A 390 14.32 -8.71 9.97
C GLN A 390 13.08 -8.50 10.85
N SER A 391 12.81 -9.41 11.79
CA SER A 391 11.59 -9.44 12.60
C SER A 391 11.30 -8.15 13.37
N ASN A 392 12.31 -7.47 13.90
CA ASN A 392 12.11 -6.17 14.55
C ASN A 392 11.89 -5.01 13.56
N ALA A 393 12.23 -5.18 12.27
CA ALA A 393 11.78 -4.30 11.19
C ALA A 393 10.36 -4.64 10.71
N VAL A 394 9.99 -5.93 10.65
CA VAL A 394 8.61 -6.37 10.36
C VAL A 394 7.67 -5.82 11.42
N ALA A 395 8.07 -5.93 12.69
CA ALA A 395 7.37 -5.40 13.86
C ALA A 395 5.86 -5.71 13.86
N ALA A 396 5.49 -6.92 13.45
CA ALA A 396 4.12 -7.40 13.61
C ALA A 396 3.78 -7.56 15.10
N MET A 397 2.50 -7.65 15.42
CA MET A 397 2.02 -7.73 16.79
C MET A 397 2.59 -8.94 17.54
N HIS A 398 3.24 -8.67 18.68
CA HIS A 398 3.65 -9.68 19.66
C HIS A 398 2.86 -9.57 20.97
N ARG A 399 2.79 -8.37 21.56
CA ARG A 399 2.02 -8.08 22.78
C ARG A 399 1.56 -6.63 22.77
N GLY A 400 0.25 -6.41 22.87
CA GLY A 400 -0.37 -5.09 22.70
C GLY A 400 -0.50 -4.71 21.23
N SER A 401 -1.35 -3.71 20.95
CA SER A 401 -1.81 -3.39 19.60
C SER A 401 -1.50 -1.94 19.21
N SER A 402 -1.17 -1.75 17.94
CA SER A 402 -0.97 -0.45 17.30
C SER A 402 -2.19 0.04 16.52
N ALA A 403 -3.35 -0.63 16.64
CA ALA A 403 -4.55 -0.30 15.87
C ALA A 403 -5.03 1.14 16.05
N ALA A 404 -4.77 1.76 17.22
CA ALA A 404 -5.08 3.17 17.48
C ALA A 404 -4.25 4.16 16.63
N GLU A 405 -3.15 3.70 16.03
CA GLU A 405 -2.31 4.53 15.15
C GLU A 405 -2.79 4.53 13.69
N GLU A 406 -3.77 3.71 13.34
CA GLU A 406 -4.30 3.66 11.99
C GLU A 406 -5.00 4.96 11.59
N SER A 407 -4.86 5.34 10.32
CA SER A 407 -5.44 6.58 9.80
C SER A 407 -5.67 6.50 8.30
N PRO A 408 -6.72 7.16 7.78
CA PRO A 408 -6.94 7.30 6.36
C PRO A 408 -5.91 8.23 5.69
N TYR A 409 -4.84 8.67 6.36
CA TYR A 409 -3.73 9.40 5.72
C TYR A 409 -2.41 8.62 5.77
N ILE A 410 -2.41 7.41 6.32
CA ILE A 410 -1.25 6.52 6.31
C ILE A 410 -1.49 5.39 5.30
N ARG A 411 -0.55 5.21 4.38
CA ARG A 411 -0.68 4.34 3.21
C ARG A 411 0.43 3.31 3.12
N SER A 412 0.15 2.25 2.38
CA SER A 412 1.18 1.37 1.85
C SER A 412 0.74 0.84 0.48
N TYR A 413 1.64 0.12 -0.19
CA TYR A 413 1.40 -0.45 -1.50
C TYR A 413 1.79 -1.93 -1.54
N GLY A 414 0.89 -2.77 -2.04
CA GLY A 414 1.07 -4.22 -2.15
C GLY A 414 1.29 -4.93 -0.82
N SER A 415 1.89 -6.13 -0.88
CA SER A 415 2.20 -7.01 0.27
C SER A 415 3.67 -7.44 0.25
N SER A 416 4.26 -7.67 1.43
CA SER A 416 5.60 -8.24 1.61
C SER A 416 5.64 -9.77 1.65
N THR A 417 4.55 -10.47 1.32
CA THR A 417 4.50 -11.93 1.24
C THR A 417 5.66 -12.53 0.43
N ALA A 418 6.19 -13.66 0.90
CA ALA A 418 7.28 -14.36 0.23
C ALA A 418 6.81 -15.22 -0.95
N ASP A 419 5.49 -15.49 -1.04
CA ASP A 419 4.93 -16.21 -2.16
C ASP A 419 4.94 -15.34 -3.43
N ARG A 420 5.51 -15.86 -4.51
CA ARG A 420 5.70 -15.08 -5.76
C ARG A 420 4.38 -14.74 -6.44
N THR A 421 3.41 -15.64 -6.39
CA THR A 421 2.12 -15.48 -7.05
C THR A 421 1.28 -14.46 -6.30
N LEU A 422 1.18 -14.59 -4.97
CA LEU A 422 0.50 -13.61 -4.13
C LEU A 422 1.19 -12.25 -4.17
N ALA A 423 2.52 -12.23 -4.16
CA ALA A 423 3.27 -11.00 -4.32
C ALA A 423 2.98 -10.36 -5.69
N ALA A 424 2.89 -11.12 -6.79
CA ALA A 424 2.62 -10.57 -8.12
C ALA A 424 1.24 -9.91 -8.24
N THR A 425 0.23 -10.45 -7.56
CA THR A 425 -1.16 -9.93 -7.63
C THR A 425 -1.41 -8.78 -6.65
N ALA A 426 -0.68 -8.69 -5.54
CA ALA A 426 -0.80 -7.61 -4.58
C ALA A 426 -0.14 -6.30 -5.10
N ARG A 427 -0.85 -5.55 -5.95
CA ARG A 427 -0.39 -4.34 -6.66
C ARG A 427 -1.31 -3.12 -6.51
N GLY A 428 -1.99 -3.01 -5.37
CA GLY A 428 -2.86 -1.88 -5.04
C GLY A 428 -2.35 -1.03 -3.87
N TRP A 429 -2.85 0.21 -3.79
CA TRP A 429 -2.71 1.07 -2.62
C TRP A 429 -3.70 0.68 -1.51
N ASN A 430 -3.17 0.58 -0.29
CA ASN A 430 -3.87 0.09 0.89
C ASN A 430 -3.73 1.08 2.05
N TYR A 431 -4.64 0.99 3.01
CA TYR A 431 -4.43 1.63 4.31
C TYR A 431 -3.30 0.89 5.04
N ALA A 432 -2.44 1.65 5.72
CA ALA A 432 -1.36 1.05 6.49
C ALA A 432 -1.90 0.38 7.76
N VAL A 433 -1.33 -0.78 8.08
CA VAL A 433 -1.65 -1.54 9.30
C VAL A 433 -0.37 -1.95 10.03
N GLY A 434 -0.33 -1.71 11.34
CA GLY A 434 0.86 -1.96 12.15
C GLY A 434 0.96 -3.39 12.70
N ASP A 435 -0.17 -4.01 13.00
CA ASP A 435 -0.19 -5.30 13.71
C ASP A 435 -0.03 -6.52 12.80
N ALA A 436 -0.45 -6.42 11.54
CA ALA A 436 -0.34 -7.51 10.57
C ALA A 436 1.06 -7.59 9.96
N GLY A 437 1.58 -8.81 9.79
CA GLY A 437 2.82 -9.08 9.06
C GLY A 437 2.56 -9.73 7.71
N ARG A 438 3.34 -9.37 6.69
CA ARG A 438 3.29 -9.95 5.32
C ARG A 438 1.94 -9.84 4.61
N GLN A 439 1.02 -9.03 5.11
CA GLN A 439 -0.24 -8.75 4.46
C GLN A 439 -0.18 -7.48 3.61
N ALA A 440 -1.23 -7.25 2.83
CA ALA A 440 -1.40 -5.99 2.14
C ALA A 440 -1.49 -4.87 3.17
N GLY A 441 -0.75 -3.77 2.98
CA GLY A 441 -0.79 -2.67 3.94
C GLY A 441 0.10 -2.83 5.18
N SER A 442 0.76 -3.99 5.38
CA SER A 442 1.61 -4.22 6.56
C SER A 442 2.82 -3.27 6.61
N VAL A 443 2.91 -2.48 7.68
CA VAL A 443 4.02 -1.53 7.91
C VAL A 443 4.76 -1.73 9.23
N GLY A 444 4.21 -2.53 10.15
CA GLY A 444 4.80 -2.80 11.48
C GLY A 444 4.47 -1.74 12.53
N GLN A 445 4.45 -2.13 13.81
CA GLN A 445 3.98 -1.30 14.94
C GLN A 445 4.78 0.00 15.11
N TRP A 446 6.11 -0.05 15.12
CA TRP A 446 6.91 1.19 15.23
C TRP A 446 6.85 2.03 13.94
N GLY A 447 6.69 1.37 12.79
CA GLY A 447 6.59 2.02 11.48
C GLY A 447 5.30 2.84 11.35
N ILE A 448 4.15 2.27 11.75
CA ILE A 448 2.88 3.00 11.76
C ILE A 448 2.89 4.12 12.79
N ARG A 449 3.51 3.90 13.96
CA ARG A 449 3.64 4.93 15.00
C ARG A 449 4.44 6.13 14.50
N MET A 450 5.60 5.89 13.88
CA MET A 450 6.40 6.96 13.27
C MET A 450 5.58 7.73 12.23
N ALA A 451 4.91 7.02 11.33
CA ALA A 451 4.10 7.65 10.28
C ALA A 451 2.94 8.48 10.86
N HIS A 452 2.28 7.99 11.91
CA HIS A 452 1.23 8.73 12.61
C HIS A 452 1.77 10.00 13.25
N ARG A 453 2.92 9.95 13.91
CA ARG A 453 3.54 11.14 14.52
C ARG A 453 3.93 12.19 13.48
N ILE A 454 4.45 11.77 12.32
CA ILE A 454 4.72 12.69 11.19
C ILE A 454 3.43 13.33 10.71
N MET A 455 2.41 12.51 10.46
CA MET A 455 1.10 12.96 10.00
C MET A 455 0.47 13.97 10.96
N ASP A 456 0.42 13.64 12.24
CA ASP A 456 -0.20 14.48 13.28
C ASP A 456 0.58 15.79 13.49
N THR A 457 1.91 15.72 13.53
CA THR A 457 2.75 16.90 13.79
C THR A 457 2.82 17.85 12.59
N TYR A 458 3.03 17.30 11.39
CA TYR A 458 3.31 18.09 10.19
C TYR A 458 2.12 18.20 9.25
N GLN A 459 1.00 17.53 9.56
CA GLN A 459 -0.21 17.51 8.73
C GLN A 459 0.06 16.97 7.32
N VAL A 460 1.03 16.06 7.18
CA VAL A 460 1.45 15.47 5.90
C VAL A 460 1.07 13.98 5.86
N PRO A 461 0.28 13.51 4.88
CA PRO A 461 0.06 12.09 4.64
C PRO A 461 1.37 11.32 4.44
N VAL A 462 1.42 10.05 4.85
CA VAL A 462 2.65 9.25 4.82
C VAL A 462 2.40 7.89 4.20
N ALA A 463 3.28 7.46 3.30
CA ALA A 463 3.36 6.08 2.85
C ALA A 463 4.57 5.37 3.49
N VAL A 464 4.36 4.16 4.00
CA VAL A 464 5.44 3.29 4.47
C VAL A 464 5.39 1.99 3.67
N LEU A 465 6.50 1.61 3.05
CA LEU A 465 6.66 0.32 2.37
C LEU A 465 7.64 -0.54 3.16
N ASN A 466 7.10 -1.53 3.88
CA ASN A 466 7.90 -2.44 4.68
C ASN A 466 8.22 -3.72 3.89
N GLY A 467 9.49 -3.94 3.56
CA GLY A 467 10.01 -5.11 2.87
C GLY A 467 10.67 -6.15 3.78
N ALA A 468 10.61 -5.96 5.10
CA ALA A 468 11.30 -6.79 6.07
C ALA A 468 10.82 -8.25 6.11
N GLU A 469 11.68 -9.13 6.62
CA GLU A 469 11.46 -10.57 6.64
C GLU A 469 12.03 -11.21 7.93
N ASN A 470 11.17 -11.91 8.68
CA ASN A 470 11.55 -12.55 9.95
C ASN A 470 12.74 -13.52 9.85
N GLY A 471 13.67 -13.41 10.80
CA GLY A 471 14.71 -14.41 11.06
C GLY A 471 15.73 -14.60 9.94
N ARG A 472 16.00 -13.56 9.14
CA ARG A 472 16.92 -13.65 8.01
C ARG A 472 18.23 -12.93 8.26
N PRO A 473 19.38 -13.53 7.88
CA PRO A 473 20.67 -12.87 7.91
C PRO A 473 20.83 -11.87 6.77
N ILE A 474 21.85 -11.01 6.85
CA ILE A 474 22.16 -9.95 5.88
C ILE A 474 22.22 -10.43 4.41
N GLY A 475 22.67 -11.67 4.18
CA GLY A 475 22.81 -12.27 2.84
C GLY A 475 21.48 -12.47 2.10
N PHE A 476 20.37 -12.63 2.83
CA PHE A 476 19.04 -12.86 2.25
C PHE A 476 18.48 -11.62 1.53
N PHE A 477 18.87 -10.43 1.96
CA PHE A 477 18.33 -9.16 1.49
C PHE A 477 19.04 -8.64 0.24
N GLN A 478 20.10 -9.31 -0.21
CA GLN A 478 20.97 -8.83 -1.27
C GLN A 478 20.25 -8.77 -2.63
N ARG A 479 20.59 -7.73 -3.40
CA ARG A 479 20.14 -7.56 -4.78
C ARG A 479 20.80 -8.59 -5.68
N VAL A 480 20.03 -9.27 -6.52
CA VAL A 480 20.56 -10.09 -7.61
C VAL A 480 20.71 -9.22 -8.86
N ALA A 481 21.95 -8.94 -9.27
CA ALA A 481 22.22 -7.90 -10.26
C ALA A 481 21.60 -8.16 -11.64
N THR A 482 21.56 -9.43 -12.06
CA THR A 482 21.00 -9.85 -13.36
C THR A 482 19.47 -9.91 -13.37
N ARG A 483 18.83 -9.94 -12.20
CA ARG A 483 17.38 -10.10 -12.05
C ARG A 483 16.87 -9.28 -10.85
N PRO A 484 17.01 -7.94 -10.89
CA PRO A 484 16.69 -7.10 -9.73
C PRO A 484 15.20 -7.06 -9.38
N ASP A 485 14.33 -7.47 -10.30
CA ASP A 485 12.89 -7.56 -10.15
C ASP A 485 12.37 -8.97 -9.82
N ASP A 486 13.28 -9.92 -9.53
CA ASP A 486 12.88 -11.28 -9.20
C ASP A 486 12.05 -11.31 -7.90
N LEU A 487 10.75 -11.59 -8.02
CA LEU A 487 9.83 -11.78 -6.89
C LEU A 487 10.21 -12.96 -6.01
N GLY A 488 11.09 -13.86 -6.47
CA GLY A 488 11.73 -14.88 -5.65
C GLY A 488 12.72 -14.34 -4.61
N THR A 489 13.23 -13.13 -4.81
CA THR A 489 14.17 -12.47 -3.89
C THR A 489 13.46 -11.41 -3.05
N ASN A 490 13.89 -11.21 -1.81
CA ASN A 490 13.31 -10.15 -0.97
C ASN A 490 13.54 -8.75 -1.56
N TYR A 491 14.75 -8.50 -2.07
CA TYR A 491 15.08 -7.25 -2.74
C TYR A 491 14.13 -6.97 -3.92
N GLY A 492 13.92 -7.96 -4.79
CA GLY A 492 13.03 -7.82 -5.95
C GLY A 492 11.57 -7.59 -5.58
N ARG A 493 11.07 -8.22 -4.51
CA ARG A 493 9.72 -7.95 -3.99
C ARG A 493 9.54 -6.51 -3.51
N LEU A 494 10.48 -5.99 -2.72
CA LEU A 494 10.42 -4.58 -2.28
C LEU A 494 10.55 -3.61 -3.46
N ARG A 495 11.51 -3.86 -4.34
CA ARG A 495 11.75 -3.04 -5.54
C ARG A 495 10.50 -2.97 -6.43
N GLN A 496 9.88 -4.11 -6.72
CA GLN A 496 8.65 -4.17 -7.52
C GLN A 496 7.49 -3.38 -6.90
N ARG A 497 7.37 -3.36 -5.58
CA ARG A 497 6.36 -2.53 -4.89
C ARG A 497 6.67 -1.04 -5.02
N LEU A 498 7.93 -0.63 -4.88
CA LEU A 498 8.35 0.77 -5.05
C LEU A 498 8.16 1.26 -6.50
N VAL A 499 8.49 0.41 -7.49
CA VAL A 499 8.29 0.70 -8.91
C VAL A 499 6.80 0.73 -9.26
N GLY A 500 6.02 -0.26 -8.82
CA GLY A 500 4.58 -0.34 -9.08
C GLY A 500 3.79 0.81 -8.44
N ALA A 501 4.22 1.29 -7.27
CA ALA A 501 3.67 2.49 -6.63
C ALA A 501 4.09 3.79 -7.33
N GLY A 502 5.13 3.77 -8.16
CA GLY A 502 5.69 4.95 -8.82
C GLY A 502 6.47 5.87 -7.89
N VAL A 503 7.06 5.36 -6.81
CA VAL A 503 7.66 6.17 -5.73
C VAL A 503 9.15 5.90 -5.47
N ILE A 504 9.78 5.00 -6.23
CA ILE A 504 11.15 4.53 -5.94
C ILE A 504 12.17 5.68 -5.87
N ARG A 505 11.97 6.77 -6.63
CA ARG A 505 12.86 7.95 -6.67
C ARG A 505 12.48 9.06 -5.69
N ASP A 506 11.43 8.87 -4.91
CA ASP A 506 10.86 9.91 -4.04
C ASP A 506 10.82 9.49 -2.57
N VAL A 507 11.57 8.44 -2.21
CA VAL A 507 11.69 7.97 -0.83
C VAL A 507 12.51 8.97 -0.03
N ARG A 508 11.93 9.48 1.06
CA ARG A 508 12.56 10.44 1.99
C ARG A 508 13.49 9.76 2.99
N GLY A 509 13.18 8.52 3.36
CA GLY A 509 13.99 7.76 4.32
C GLY A 509 13.93 6.25 4.13
N VAL A 510 15.07 5.58 4.29
CA VAL A 510 15.20 4.12 4.30
C VAL A 510 15.71 3.66 5.67
N PHE A 511 14.98 2.77 6.32
CA PHE A 511 15.28 2.23 7.64
C PHE A 511 15.78 0.79 7.53
N TRP A 512 16.95 0.51 8.08
CA TRP A 512 17.54 -0.81 8.18
C TRP A 512 17.60 -1.29 9.62
N TYR A 513 16.80 -2.30 9.96
CA TYR A 513 16.80 -2.92 11.28
C TYR A 513 16.99 -4.44 11.16
N GLN A 514 18.25 -4.86 11.24
CA GLN A 514 18.65 -6.25 11.18
C GLN A 514 19.99 -6.47 11.88
N GLY A 515 20.22 -7.70 12.34
CA GLY A 515 21.52 -8.13 12.86
C GLY A 515 21.41 -9.30 13.83
N GLU A 516 20.23 -9.57 14.39
CA GLU A 516 20.03 -10.65 15.36
C GLU A 516 20.25 -12.03 14.73
N SER A 517 19.97 -12.19 13.43
CA SER A 517 20.22 -13.43 12.70
C SER A 517 21.62 -13.56 12.09
N ASP A 518 22.47 -12.54 12.20
CA ASP A 518 23.88 -12.63 11.82
C ASP A 518 24.76 -13.20 12.95
N ASN A 519 24.18 -13.46 14.13
CA ASN A 519 24.83 -14.13 15.26
C ASN A 519 26.18 -13.50 15.66
N ASP A 520 26.20 -12.17 15.80
CA ASP A 520 27.37 -11.35 16.09
C ASP A 520 28.47 -11.34 15.00
N ASP A 521 28.19 -11.83 13.78
CA ASP A 521 29.11 -11.72 12.63
C ASP A 521 29.13 -10.29 12.06
N ALA A 522 29.94 -9.45 12.70
CA ALA A 522 30.16 -8.06 12.32
C ALA A 522 30.68 -7.87 10.89
N ALA A 523 31.58 -8.75 10.43
CA ALA A 523 32.24 -8.59 9.13
C ALA A 523 31.26 -8.84 7.99
N ALA A 524 30.49 -9.93 8.07
CA ALA A 524 29.45 -10.23 7.09
C ALA A 524 28.37 -9.13 7.05
N HIS A 525 27.94 -8.66 8.22
CA HIS A 525 26.92 -7.61 8.31
C HIS A 525 27.38 -6.30 7.67
N VAL A 526 28.57 -5.80 8.01
CA VAL A 526 29.11 -4.55 7.44
C VAL A 526 29.28 -4.65 5.93
N ALA A 527 29.86 -5.76 5.43
CA ALA A 527 30.04 -5.95 3.99
C ALA A 527 28.70 -6.01 3.24
N GLY A 528 27.74 -6.78 3.76
CA GLY A 528 26.42 -6.94 3.16
C GLY A 528 25.58 -5.66 3.22
N PHE A 529 25.61 -4.91 4.33
CA PHE A 529 24.90 -3.64 4.43
C PHE A 529 25.52 -2.59 3.51
N THR A 530 26.86 -2.52 3.42
CA THR A 530 27.54 -1.61 2.48
C THR A 530 27.11 -1.87 1.04
N ALA A 531 26.95 -3.15 0.65
CA ALA A 531 26.44 -3.51 -0.67
C ALA A 531 24.97 -3.09 -0.88
N LEU A 532 24.11 -3.29 0.12
CA LEU A 532 22.70 -2.84 0.07
C LEU A 532 22.59 -1.32 -0.05
N LEU A 533 23.31 -0.58 0.79
CA LEU A 533 23.31 0.87 0.80
C LEU A 533 23.73 1.43 -0.56
N ARG A 534 24.78 0.87 -1.18
CA ARG A 534 25.19 1.23 -2.54
C ARG A 534 24.07 0.99 -3.56
N ASN A 535 23.40 -0.16 -3.50
CA ASN A 535 22.31 -0.47 -4.42
C ASN A 535 21.10 0.46 -4.21
N TRP A 536 20.74 0.76 -2.96
CA TRP A 536 19.67 1.70 -2.66
C TRP A 536 20.01 3.12 -3.10
N ARG A 537 21.23 3.63 -2.85
CA ARG A 537 21.64 4.96 -3.34
C ARG A 537 21.53 5.08 -4.86
N ALA A 538 21.86 4.01 -5.59
CA ALA A 538 21.76 4.00 -7.05
C ALA A 538 20.29 4.01 -7.55
N GLU A 539 19.41 3.25 -6.92
CA GLU A 539 18.02 3.08 -7.37
C GLU A 539 17.04 4.09 -6.76
N ILE A 540 17.24 4.48 -5.51
CA ILE A 540 16.39 5.39 -4.76
C ILE A 540 16.91 6.82 -4.89
N GLY A 541 18.12 7.09 -4.41
CA GLY A 541 18.75 8.41 -4.42
C GLY A 541 19.59 8.65 -3.17
N ASP A 542 20.41 9.71 -3.14
CA ASP A 542 21.30 10.00 -2.01
C ASP A 542 21.21 11.45 -1.51
N SER A 543 20.88 12.42 -2.38
CA SER A 543 20.77 13.84 -2.01
C SER A 543 19.60 14.13 -1.08
N ASP A 544 18.43 13.58 -1.40
CA ASP A 544 17.15 13.90 -0.77
C ASP A 544 16.59 12.74 0.07
N THR A 545 17.34 11.64 0.14
CA THR A 545 17.00 10.44 0.92
C THR A 545 17.96 10.30 2.10
N ARG A 546 17.41 10.03 3.29
CA ARG A 546 18.21 9.68 4.48
C ARG A 546 18.21 8.18 4.72
N TYR A 547 19.35 7.66 5.19
CA TYR A 547 19.54 6.25 5.48
C TYR A 547 19.76 6.05 6.98
N TYR A 548 18.87 5.30 7.61
CA TYR A 548 18.86 5.07 9.04
C TYR A 548 19.20 3.62 9.36
N VAL A 549 20.07 3.40 10.34
CA VAL A 549 20.51 2.07 10.79
C VAL A 549 20.22 1.92 12.27
N PHE A 550 19.49 0.87 12.62
CA PHE A 550 19.28 0.50 14.01
C PHE A 550 20.47 -0.31 14.52
N GLN A 551 21.02 0.06 15.67
CA GLN A 551 21.86 -0.84 16.44
C GLN A 551 20.96 -1.84 17.18
N VAL A 552 21.10 -3.13 16.88
CA VAL A 552 20.27 -4.18 17.49
C VAL A 552 20.51 -4.28 18.99
N ARG A 553 19.50 -4.68 19.77
CA ARG A 553 19.63 -4.87 21.23
C ARG A 553 20.48 -6.09 21.58
N THR A 554 20.27 -7.19 20.87
CA THR A 554 20.96 -8.47 21.07
C THR A 554 21.43 -9.04 19.73
N SER A 555 22.51 -9.82 19.72
CA SER A 555 22.88 -10.64 18.57
C SER A 555 23.75 -11.82 19.03
N PRO A 556 23.27 -13.08 18.89
CA PRO A 556 21.92 -13.48 18.45
C PRO A 556 20.82 -13.05 19.42
N CYS A 557 19.55 -13.30 19.06
CA CYS A 557 18.42 -13.01 19.95
C CYS A 557 18.62 -13.59 21.35
N GLY A 558 18.31 -12.80 22.38
CA GLY A 558 18.49 -13.16 23.79
C GLY A 558 19.92 -13.00 24.31
N VAL A 559 20.92 -12.81 23.44
CA VAL A 559 22.33 -12.68 23.84
C VAL A 559 22.77 -11.22 23.76
N SER A 560 22.91 -10.59 24.93
CA SER A 560 23.39 -9.20 25.10
C SER A 560 24.84 -9.12 25.56
N THR A 561 25.51 -10.24 25.80
CA THR A 561 26.88 -10.26 26.33
C THR A 561 27.96 -10.16 25.25
N THR A 562 27.62 -10.45 24.00
CA THR A 562 28.47 -10.27 22.80
C THR A 562 28.10 -8.97 22.10
N ALA A 563 29.09 -8.21 21.63
CA ALA A 563 28.87 -6.84 21.16
C ALA A 563 29.67 -6.47 19.90
N ARG A 564 30.27 -7.44 19.19
CA ARG A 564 31.12 -7.13 18.02
C ARG A 564 30.30 -6.51 16.91
N LEU A 565 29.13 -7.11 16.62
CA LEU A 565 28.22 -6.59 15.62
C LEU A 565 27.63 -5.25 16.05
N ARG A 566 27.22 -5.12 17.31
CA ARG A 566 26.63 -3.87 17.81
C ARG A 566 27.64 -2.73 17.75
N GLU A 567 28.89 -2.96 18.13
CA GLU A 567 29.98 -2.00 17.97
C GLU A 567 30.25 -1.67 16.50
N ALA A 568 30.21 -2.67 15.61
CA ALA A 568 30.36 -2.43 14.17
C ALA A 568 29.22 -1.57 13.61
N GLN A 569 27.96 -1.83 14.00
CA GLN A 569 26.81 -1.00 13.65
C GLN A 569 26.99 0.43 14.16
N ARG A 570 27.48 0.63 15.39
CA ARG A 570 27.78 1.96 15.93
C ARG A 570 28.77 2.76 15.08
N ARG A 571 29.74 2.09 14.46
CA ARG A 571 30.77 2.73 13.61
C ARG A 571 30.31 2.95 12.16
N MET A 572 29.16 2.40 11.76
CA MET A 572 28.64 2.60 10.40
C MET A 572 28.32 4.06 10.10
N ALA A 573 27.86 4.84 11.08
CA ALA A 573 27.63 6.28 10.89
C ALA A 573 28.90 7.02 10.44
N ASP A 574 30.06 6.62 10.98
CA ASP A 574 31.34 7.28 10.71
C ASP A 574 31.88 6.95 9.32
N THR A 575 31.49 5.80 8.76
CA THR A 575 32.11 5.22 7.57
C THR A 575 31.20 5.19 6.35
N LEU A 576 29.88 5.18 6.56
CA LEU A 576 28.88 4.97 5.50
C LEU A 576 27.94 6.16 5.29
N GLY A 577 28.00 7.19 6.15
CA GLY A 577 27.14 8.36 6.05
C GLY A 577 25.66 8.02 6.32
N VAL A 578 25.41 7.22 7.36
CA VAL A 578 24.07 6.82 7.81
C VAL A 578 23.78 7.42 9.19
N THR A 579 22.50 7.64 9.50
CA THR A 579 22.05 8.07 10.83
C THR A 579 21.80 6.84 11.70
N LEU A 580 22.35 6.80 12.90
CA LEU A 580 22.11 5.70 13.83
C LEU A 580 20.87 5.91 14.67
N LEU A 581 20.19 4.80 14.93
CA LEU A 581 19.06 4.69 15.83
C LEU A 581 19.41 3.68 16.92
N SER A 582 19.23 4.07 18.18
CA SER A 582 19.41 3.17 19.31
C SER A 582 18.12 2.45 19.61
N THR A 583 18.24 1.17 19.92
CA THR A 583 17.14 0.39 20.45
C THR A 583 17.12 0.43 21.98
N ASN A 584 18.21 0.88 22.65
CA ASN A 584 18.37 0.89 24.12
C ASN A 584 17.42 1.87 24.80
N GLY A 585 17.15 1.67 26.09
CA GLY A 585 16.13 2.46 26.82
C GLY A 585 14.70 1.98 26.60
N LEU A 586 14.49 0.72 26.18
CA LEU A 586 13.16 0.13 25.94
C LEU A 586 12.98 -1.08 26.83
N SER A 587 12.15 -0.94 27.87
CA SER A 587 11.93 -1.97 28.90
C SER A 587 10.98 -3.08 28.45
N GLY A 588 10.15 -2.84 27.43
CA GLY A 588 9.22 -3.81 26.86
C GLY A 588 9.88 -4.90 25.99
N HIS A 589 11.19 -5.10 26.09
CA HIS A 589 11.93 -6.11 25.33
C HIS A 589 11.77 -7.50 25.95
N GLN A 590 11.32 -8.49 25.18
CA GLN A 590 11.02 -9.85 25.61
C GLN A 590 12.09 -10.84 25.12
N GLY A 591 13.37 -10.46 25.26
CA GLY A 591 14.52 -11.27 24.84
C GLY A 591 14.90 -11.15 23.36
N CYS A 592 13.94 -11.03 22.45
CA CYS A 592 14.20 -10.86 21.01
C CYS A 592 13.35 -9.75 20.37
N HIS A 593 12.09 -9.62 20.80
CA HIS A 593 11.10 -8.68 20.26
C HIS A 593 10.60 -7.72 21.33
N TYR A 594 9.86 -6.70 20.91
CA TYR A 594 9.30 -5.70 21.79
C TYR A 594 7.77 -5.88 21.91
N ALA A 595 7.24 -5.60 23.10
CA ALA A 595 5.83 -5.28 23.27
C ALA A 595 5.51 -3.93 22.59
N TRP A 596 4.22 -3.64 22.44
CA TRP A 596 3.76 -2.31 22.05
C TRP A 596 4.19 -1.24 23.07
N GLU A 597 3.75 -1.39 24.33
CA GLU A 597 4.09 -0.48 25.42
C GLU A 597 5.53 -0.69 25.90
N GLN A 598 6.22 0.42 26.22
CA GLN A 598 7.63 0.45 26.60
C GLN A 598 8.56 -0.17 25.55
N GLY A 599 8.10 -0.29 24.32
CA GLY A 599 8.71 -1.06 23.24
C GLY A 599 8.50 -0.38 21.89
N TYR A 600 7.72 -0.98 20.99
CA TYR A 600 7.56 -0.47 19.63
C TYR A 600 6.89 0.91 19.56
N ARG A 601 6.03 1.28 20.51
CA ARG A 601 5.43 2.62 20.55
C ARG A 601 6.50 3.69 20.78
N GLU A 602 7.30 3.53 21.83
CA GLU A 602 8.36 4.45 22.19
C GLU A 602 9.50 4.41 21.17
N LEU A 603 9.78 3.25 20.57
CA LEU A 603 10.70 3.17 19.44
C LEU A 603 10.20 4.03 18.27
N GLY A 604 8.93 3.92 17.89
CA GLY A 604 8.32 4.74 16.85
C GLY A 604 8.41 6.24 17.16
N ASP A 605 8.20 6.65 18.41
CA ASP A 605 8.33 8.03 18.86
C ASP A 605 9.78 8.56 18.76
N ARG A 606 10.77 7.72 19.11
CA ARG A 606 12.20 8.07 19.01
C ARG A 606 12.67 8.15 17.55
N VAL A 607 12.22 7.21 16.71
CA VAL A 607 12.47 7.25 15.28
C VAL A 607 11.86 8.51 14.68
N PHE A 608 10.62 8.84 15.05
CA PHE A 608 9.98 10.09 14.65
C PHE A 608 10.81 11.31 15.05
N ALA A 609 11.31 11.41 16.28
CA ALA A 609 12.11 12.54 16.72
C ALA A 609 13.36 12.75 15.85
N VAL A 610 14.07 11.66 15.51
CA VAL A 610 15.26 11.70 14.63
C VAL A 610 14.87 12.12 13.22
N VAL A 611 13.79 11.56 12.67
CA VAL A 611 13.27 11.91 11.34
C VAL A 611 12.81 13.37 11.27
N ALA A 612 12.13 13.84 12.31
CA ALA A 612 11.68 15.22 12.46
C ALA A 612 12.87 16.20 12.37
N ARG A 613 13.95 15.93 13.12
CA ARG A 613 15.20 16.68 13.03
C ARG A 613 15.77 16.67 11.62
N ASP A 614 15.90 15.48 11.02
CA ASP A 614 16.65 15.31 9.77
C ASP A 614 15.90 15.80 8.52
N LEU A 615 14.57 15.80 8.55
CA LEU A 615 13.74 15.98 7.34
C LEU A 615 12.64 17.05 7.46
N TYR A 616 12.30 17.49 8.67
CA TYR A 616 11.16 18.40 8.91
C TYR A 616 11.51 19.63 9.76
N GLY A 617 12.79 19.87 10.04
CA GLY A 617 13.22 21.01 10.86
C GLY A 617 12.77 20.92 12.31
N GLY A 618 12.54 19.71 12.82
CA GLY A 618 12.28 19.47 14.24
C GLY A 618 13.51 19.75 15.12
N PRO A 619 13.35 19.70 16.46
CA PRO A 619 14.44 19.98 17.40
C PRO A 619 15.66 19.06 17.19
N GLY A 620 16.86 19.64 17.28
CA GLY A 620 18.11 18.91 17.14
C GLY A 620 18.67 18.33 18.44
N GLU A 621 18.44 19.01 19.55
CA GLU A 621 18.97 18.68 20.89
C GLU A 621 18.23 17.51 21.53
N GLY A 622 18.96 16.65 22.23
CA GLY A 622 18.39 15.57 23.04
C GLY A 622 17.73 14.44 22.25
N VAL A 623 17.92 14.38 20.93
CA VAL A 623 17.29 13.39 20.03
C VAL A 623 18.27 12.30 19.60
N ALA A 624 19.54 12.66 19.34
CA ALA A 624 20.53 11.71 18.87
C ALA A 624 20.81 10.63 19.92
N PRO A 625 21.03 9.36 19.52
CA PRO A 625 21.50 8.36 20.46
C PRO A 625 22.81 8.78 21.13
N PRO A 626 22.91 8.70 22.47
CA PRO A 626 24.17 8.93 23.14
C PRO A 626 25.22 7.96 22.60
N ASN A 627 26.38 8.49 22.20
CA ASN A 627 27.40 7.74 21.48
C ASN A 627 28.78 8.15 22.00
N PRO A 628 29.63 7.21 22.46
CA PRO A 628 30.97 7.56 22.93
C PRO A 628 31.88 8.04 21.80
N ARG A 629 32.74 8.99 22.15
CA ARG A 629 33.87 9.47 21.33
C ARG A 629 35.17 8.84 21.82
N SER A 630 35.44 8.90 23.12
CA SER A 630 36.70 8.44 23.73
C SER A 630 36.51 8.09 25.20
N ALA A 631 37.45 7.35 25.77
CA ALA A 631 37.57 7.13 27.21
C ALA A 631 38.97 7.54 27.69
N SER A 632 39.08 8.02 28.93
CA SER A 632 40.36 8.33 29.57
C SER A 632 40.28 8.09 31.08
N TYR A 633 41.41 7.79 31.70
CA TYR A 633 41.48 7.71 33.17
C TYR A 633 41.33 9.09 33.83
N SER A 634 40.75 9.06 35.02
CA SER A 634 40.68 10.18 35.97
C SER A 634 40.48 9.60 37.37
N PRO A 635 41.16 10.06 38.44
CA PRO A 635 42.44 10.77 38.44
C PRO A 635 43.61 9.82 38.08
N ALA A 636 44.86 10.25 38.27
CA ALA A 636 46.08 9.45 38.03
C ALA A 636 46.10 8.09 38.78
N GLY A 637 45.33 7.95 39.86
CA GLY A 637 45.13 6.67 40.56
C GLY A 637 44.28 5.65 39.80
N ARG A 638 43.75 6.00 38.61
CA ARG A 638 42.97 5.12 37.71
C ARG A 638 41.76 4.46 38.36
N THR A 639 41.13 5.17 39.30
CA THR A 639 39.92 4.73 40.02
C THR A 639 38.62 5.23 39.38
N GLU A 640 38.71 6.13 38.40
CA GLU A 640 37.59 6.48 37.53
C GLU A 640 38.00 6.41 36.04
N ILE A 641 37.00 6.17 35.19
CA ILE A 641 37.10 6.33 33.75
C ILE A 641 36.07 7.36 33.32
N VAL A 642 36.50 8.36 32.55
CA VAL A 642 35.62 9.35 31.95
C VAL A 642 35.41 8.98 30.49
N ILE A 643 34.17 8.66 30.12
CA ILE A 643 33.76 8.50 28.74
C ILE A 643 33.24 9.85 28.24
N GLN A 644 33.93 10.41 27.24
CA GLN A 644 33.47 11.59 26.52
C GLN A 644 32.49 11.15 25.43
N LEU A 645 31.26 11.66 25.49
CA LEU A 645 30.25 11.47 24.46
C LEU A 645 30.44 12.44 23.31
N ARG A 646 29.82 12.11 22.17
CA ARG A 646 29.85 12.94 20.96
C ARG A 646 28.99 14.18 21.09
N ALA A 647 27.81 14.04 21.69
CA ALA A 647 26.92 15.12 22.06
C ALA A 647 27.06 15.41 23.56
N ASP A 648 26.72 16.62 23.96
CA ASP A 648 26.69 17.13 25.34
C ASP A 648 25.26 17.26 25.88
N ASP A 649 24.29 16.63 25.19
CA ASP A 649 22.91 16.50 25.66
C ASP A 649 22.86 15.92 27.09
N PRO A 650 22.09 16.53 28.01
CA PRO A 650 21.89 16.00 29.34
C PRO A 650 21.33 14.57 29.30
N LEU A 651 21.90 13.69 30.14
CA LEU A 651 21.46 12.30 30.25
C LEU A 651 20.90 12.01 31.64
N THR A 652 19.83 11.22 31.68
CA THR A 652 19.40 10.52 32.88
C THR A 652 20.15 9.20 32.99
N VAL A 653 20.82 9.01 34.12
CA VAL A 653 21.55 7.78 34.47
C VAL A 653 20.77 7.08 35.57
N GLU A 654 20.12 5.97 35.24
CA GLU A 654 19.30 5.25 36.21
C GLU A 654 20.16 4.39 37.16
N PRO A 655 19.78 4.25 38.44
CA PRO A 655 20.53 3.44 39.39
C PRO A 655 20.69 1.97 38.93
N GLY A 656 21.92 1.46 38.95
CA GLY A 656 22.23 0.07 38.61
C GLY A 656 22.86 -0.15 37.22
N VAL A 657 22.91 0.87 36.35
CA VAL A 657 23.55 0.78 35.02
C VAL A 657 25.03 0.37 35.06
N ALA A 658 25.69 0.52 36.22
CA ALA A 658 27.07 0.10 36.43
C ALA A 658 27.30 -1.38 36.07
N ALA A 659 26.28 -2.23 36.26
CA ALA A 659 26.33 -3.66 35.96
C ALA A 659 26.48 -3.99 34.46
N ASP A 660 26.23 -3.03 33.57
CA ASP A 660 26.35 -3.22 32.12
C ASP A 660 27.73 -2.87 31.57
N PHE A 661 28.59 -2.26 32.39
CA PHE A 661 29.94 -1.90 32.00
C PHE A 661 30.95 -3.02 32.26
N ARG A 662 31.91 -3.17 31.35
CA ARG A 662 33.06 -4.07 31.51
C ARG A 662 34.35 -3.30 31.29
N ILE A 663 35.34 -3.56 32.14
CA ILE A 663 36.69 -3.03 32.00
C ILE A 663 37.56 -4.13 31.39
N GLU A 664 37.89 -3.99 30.11
CA GLU A 664 38.59 -5.00 29.34
C GLU A 664 40.05 -5.12 29.82
N GLY A 665 40.52 -6.33 30.09
CA GLY A 665 41.90 -6.56 30.57
C GLY A 665 42.11 -6.28 32.05
N SER A 666 41.07 -5.96 32.82
CA SER A 666 41.14 -5.82 34.28
C SER A 666 39.98 -6.55 34.97
N LYS A 667 40.16 -6.90 36.26
CA LYS A 667 39.11 -7.53 37.08
C LYS A 667 38.25 -6.53 37.84
N VAL A 668 38.58 -5.25 37.79
CA VAL A 668 37.80 -4.21 38.47
C VAL A 668 36.42 -4.08 37.84
N THR A 669 35.43 -3.78 38.68
CA THR A 669 34.06 -3.55 38.24
C THR A 669 33.74 -2.06 38.31
N VAL A 670 32.73 -1.64 37.55
CA VAL A 670 32.14 -0.32 37.72
C VAL A 670 31.14 -0.39 38.87
N VAL A 671 31.28 0.49 39.85
CA VAL A 671 30.41 0.57 41.04
C VAL A 671 29.50 1.79 41.04
N GLY A 672 29.78 2.77 40.18
CA GLY A 672 28.98 3.98 40.04
C GLY A 672 29.09 4.56 38.64
N VAL A 673 28.02 5.19 38.18
CA VAL A 673 27.96 5.93 36.91
C VAL A 673 27.27 7.25 37.17
N ALA A 674 27.87 8.35 36.74
CA ALA A 674 27.28 9.68 36.83
C ALA A 674 27.45 10.43 35.52
N TYR A 675 26.43 11.18 35.12
CA TYR A 675 26.57 12.19 34.08
C TYR A 675 27.16 13.47 34.68
N ARG A 676 28.13 14.07 33.98
CA ARG A 676 28.64 15.42 34.24
C ARG A 676 28.48 16.24 32.97
N ASP A 677 28.19 17.53 33.15
CA ASP A 677 27.99 18.47 32.04
C ASP A 677 29.16 18.46 31.04
N GLY A 678 28.84 18.80 29.79
CA GLY A 678 29.79 18.68 28.68
C GLY A 678 29.89 17.26 28.10
N GLY A 679 28.85 16.43 28.28
CA GLY A 679 28.76 15.11 27.66
C GLY A 679 29.67 14.05 28.29
N GLN A 680 29.84 14.07 29.61
CA GLN A 680 30.77 13.17 30.30
C GLN A 680 30.02 12.12 31.11
N LEU A 681 30.29 10.84 30.84
CA LEU A 681 29.90 9.75 31.73
C LEU A 681 31.11 9.35 32.57
N VAL A 682 31.00 9.54 33.88
CA VAL A 682 32.07 9.21 34.83
C VAL A 682 31.74 7.89 35.50
N LEU A 683 32.63 6.91 35.29
CA LEU A 683 32.54 5.57 35.85
C LEU A 683 33.44 5.48 37.06
N THR A 684 32.86 5.27 38.25
CA THR A 684 33.61 4.97 39.47
C THR A 684 33.91 3.48 39.52
N LEU A 685 35.16 3.12 39.78
CA LEU A 685 35.63 1.73 39.76
C LEU A 685 35.79 1.16 41.17
N SER A 686 35.70 -0.16 41.31
CA SER A 686 35.92 -0.88 42.57
C SER A 686 37.38 -0.83 43.07
N GLY A 687 38.30 -0.37 42.23
CA GLY A 687 39.73 -0.23 42.49
C GLY A 687 40.49 0.27 41.24
N PRO A 688 41.82 0.42 41.31
CA PRO A 688 42.63 0.85 40.18
C PRO A 688 42.52 -0.09 38.97
N ALA A 689 42.19 0.45 37.79
CA ALA A 689 42.08 -0.29 36.53
C ALA A 689 43.44 -0.49 35.83
N ASP A 690 44.43 -1.01 36.56
CA ASP A 690 45.74 -1.30 35.99
C ASP A 690 45.67 -2.38 34.92
N GLY A 691 46.34 -2.14 33.80
CA GLY A 691 46.34 -3.05 32.65
C GLY A 691 45.03 -3.06 31.84
N ALA A 692 44.05 -2.21 32.18
CA ALA A 692 42.84 -2.12 31.37
C ALA A 692 43.15 -1.60 29.96
N SER A 693 42.61 -2.28 28.97
CA SER A 693 42.81 -2.02 27.53
C SER A 693 41.64 -1.26 26.90
N GLY A 694 40.48 -1.29 27.54
CA GLY A 694 39.29 -0.64 27.04
C GLY A 694 38.12 -0.69 28.01
N VAL A 695 37.06 0.02 27.67
CA VAL A 695 35.76 -0.02 28.36
C VAL A 695 34.67 -0.42 27.38
N SER A 696 33.76 -1.28 27.83
CA SER A 696 32.58 -1.71 27.08
C SER A 696 31.32 -1.35 27.84
N TYR A 697 30.26 -0.96 27.12
CA TYR A 697 28.89 -0.88 27.63
C TYR A 697 28.05 -1.88 26.84
N LEU A 698 27.68 -2.99 27.49
CA LEU A 698 27.02 -4.11 26.81
C LEU A 698 25.49 -3.97 26.77
N SER A 699 24.91 -3.11 27.61
CA SER A 699 23.47 -3.11 27.91
C SER A 699 23.01 -4.49 28.42
N HIS A 700 21.71 -4.66 28.63
CA HIS A 700 21.10 -5.94 28.95
C HIS A 700 19.85 -6.21 28.09
N ALA A 701 19.41 -7.47 28.09
CA ALA A 701 18.08 -7.82 27.58
C ALA A 701 17.00 -7.49 28.63
N GLY A 702 15.78 -7.21 28.19
CA GLY A 702 14.67 -7.00 29.11
C GLY A 702 14.57 -5.57 29.63
N ALA A 703 13.76 -5.41 30.67
CA ALA A 703 13.70 -4.19 31.47
C ALA A 703 14.95 -4.07 32.35
N GLY A 704 15.28 -2.84 32.73
CA GLY A 704 16.38 -2.56 33.64
C GLY A 704 16.74 -1.09 33.59
N PRO A 705 17.78 -0.70 34.33
CA PRO A 705 18.18 0.69 34.41
C PRO A 705 18.89 1.12 33.12
N TRP A 706 18.62 2.32 32.65
CA TRP A 706 19.14 2.85 31.40
C TRP A 706 19.95 4.14 31.57
N ILE A 707 20.79 4.42 30.56
CA ILE A 707 21.37 5.74 30.34
C ILE A 707 20.65 6.34 29.14
N VAL A 708 19.81 7.34 29.33
CA VAL A 708 18.91 7.87 28.28
C VAL A 708 19.00 9.39 28.16
N ASN A 709 18.75 9.89 26.96
CA ASN A 709 18.54 11.32 26.74
C ASN A 709 17.09 11.74 27.05
N ALA A 710 16.77 13.01 26.82
CA ALA A 710 15.46 13.60 27.12
C ALA A 710 14.26 12.91 26.43
N VAL A 711 14.46 12.29 25.25
CA VAL A 711 13.40 11.54 24.55
C VAL A 711 13.40 10.05 24.89
N GLY A 712 14.22 9.63 25.87
CA GLY A 712 14.34 8.26 26.32
C GLY A 712 15.25 7.38 25.44
N THR A 713 15.93 7.92 24.44
CA THR A 713 16.84 7.14 23.59
C THR A 713 18.07 6.73 24.38
N GLY A 714 18.31 5.42 24.48
CA GLY A 714 19.39 4.88 25.29
C GLY A 714 20.77 4.96 24.64
N LEU A 715 21.80 5.05 25.48
CA LEU A 715 23.21 4.95 25.11
C LEU A 715 23.46 3.74 24.21
N LEU A 716 24.15 3.96 23.09
CA LEU A 716 24.52 2.89 22.18
C LEU A 716 25.48 1.91 22.88
N THR A 717 25.30 0.63 22.62
CA THR A 717 26.28 -0.39 22.98
C THR A 717 27.60 -0.13 22.27
N PHE A 718 28.70 -0.28 23.00
CA PHE A 718 30.04 -0.25 22.43
C PHE A 718 30.94 -1.27 23.12
N GLN A 719 31.92 -1.77 22.38
CA GLN A 719 32.86 -2.78 22.86
C GLN A 719 34.30 -2.29 22.74
N ALA A 720 35.08 -2.52 23.79
CA ALA A 720 36.51 -2.28 23.86
C ALA A 720 36.91 -0.88 23.36
N LEU A 721 36.17 0.15 23.80
CA LEU A 721 36.53 1.54 23.55
C LEU A 721 37.88 1.81 24.25
N PRO A 722 38.95 2.15 23.51
CA PRO A 722 40.27 2.31 24.10
C PRO A 722 40.28 3.39 25.18
N ILE A 723 40.98 3.12 26.28
CA ILE A 723 41.20 4.09 27.35
C ILE A 723 42.51 4.83 27.03
N GLY A 724 42.40 6.12 26.72
CA GLY A 724 43.53 7.01 26.52
C GLY A 724 44.29 7.31 27.82
N PRO A 725 45.47 7.94 27.72
CA PRO A 725 46.27 8.32 28.88
C PRO A 725 45.49 9.26 29.82
N ASP A 726 45.98 9.40 31.05
CA ASP A 726 45.37 10.24 32.09
C ASP A 726 45.05 11.63 31.53
N ARG A 727 43.81 12.10 31.74
CA ARG A 727 43.46 13.47 31.37
C ARG A 727 44.27 14.41 32.28
N PRO A 728 45.03 15.39 31.75
CA PRO A 728 45.82 16.27 32.60
C PRO A 728 44.92 16.97 33.60
N THR A 729 45.19 16.75 34.88
CA THR A 729 44.56 17.47 35.99
C THR A 729 45.20 18.85 36.07
N GLY A 730 44.60 19.86 35.45
CA GLY A 730 45.00 21.26 35.53
C GLY A 730 43.80 22.17 35.25
N PRO A 731 43.76 23.35 35.88
CA PRO A 731 42.62 23.88 36.64
C PRO A 731 41.31 24.04 35.88
#